data_AF-A0A9W2Z6G7-F1
#
_entry.id   AF-A0A9W2Z6G7-F1
#
_cell.length_a   1.000
_cell.length_b   1.000
_cell.length_c   1.000
_cell.angle_alpha   90.00
_cell.angle_beta   90.00
_cell.angle_gamma   90.00
#
_symmetry.space_group_name_H-M   'P 1'
#
loop_
_entity.id
_entity.type
_entity.pdbx_description
1 polymer ?
#
loop_
_entity_poly.entity_id
_entity_poly.type
_entity_poly.pdbx_seq_one_letter_code
_entity_poly.pdbx_strand_id
1 'polypeptide(L)'
;MHGSFNLSADFESALNLVAESMKVKMVGPDRECVRGWLRFPWPTKELKILLCTKRDPVQFFGKKGQYLCHCLHGGCTCPSRGGVWCSINWFGQNCQYRDMSAMSLSTHEELSDNDDSTCVSLEPPSLSYTFLNPILFTWLRIVHFEELDSQDLNPLSLELMYDDQILPCNRRRVLKVDNWTEDILCTGQRVTDILLTWPSPRHVCTVYINGDRNVALKQSVVFNDNTETEVVVDGISDVLTSCVHSSFTNPMWTLTFDQSKLVHEVLVTLSKENTEVNTFFAKLIGVDNKVLSQETLKKTEESPHVFSMLYTRPFEVKTIIILTTGISSPLTLCELEIFGDCAPPYFGIDCDMVCSESCLHQRCNLEGKCLACQGSKAGDLCLEVRQKHGASFNFCHCLHCDHDMSCKKGSHCVRGWFGDYCEYKDLAVNASSIHEELSDNSDMTCVRPVKNFVTVTFEELMQINWVRATFTEPAEGLEMALYSKNPVIDEPLWCKRMRVLNKMDATNLHIYDINCGARIFMKVLQLAWKSNASICSFHVYGGRNMAALGQVWLTNPGGDTNVTARQVIDGLIDEDRCVGLSGDESKFLTLSFSAPVQLFQLNLYLASYSHGLTTDTRSAVLEINSENEAGEMIDSKILPLPNDNVLPLTDLPRMGLQKMTFVMIKGKAKFCELEFIGECAPPYYGRQCRHKCDDACVYKTCYADGACWQCPEGSTGRDCSMTAQMRVSKLLQEVVAHIDKDNKGGSIMMTVIIVCLVILATVAVFIYRYINRSPSPKRSSLSRTHSSLSND
;
A
#
# COMPACT_ATOMS: atom_id res chain seq x y z
N MET A 1 49.40 61.88 5.62
CA MET A 1 49.43 61.90 4.15
C MET A 1 49.13 60.48 3.69
N HIS A 2 47.93 60.28 3.15
CA HIS A 2 47.42 59.01 2.67
C HIS A 2 48.11 58.59 1.37
N GLY A 3 48.60 57.36 1.31
CA GLY A 3 48.91 56.64 0.07
C GLY A 3 48.21 55.29 0.12
N SER A 4 47.05 55.20 -0.51
CA SER A 4 46.27 53.96 -0.67
C SER A 4 46.90 53.11 -1.79
N PHE A 5 47.47 51.96 -1.43
CA PHE A 5 47.84 50.93 -2.41
C PHE A 5 46.58 50.21 -2.89
N ASN A 6 46.34 50.27 -4.19
CA ASN A 6 45.14 49.74 -4.83
C ASN A 6 45.41 48.28 -5.26
N LEU A 7 45.19 47.33 -4.34
CA LEU A 7 45.39 45.88 -4.53
C LEU A 7 44.42 45.24 -5.53
N SER A 8 43.43 45.97 -6.07
CA SER A 8 42.44 45.40 -6.99
C SER A 8 42.92 45.29 -8.44
N ALA A 9 43.84 46.16 -8.89
CA ALA A 9 44.25 46.21 -10.29
C ALA A 9 45.23 45.08 -10.68
N ASP A 10 46.15 44.72 -9.79
CA ASP A 10 47.11 43.64 -10.05
C ASP A 10 46.47 42.25 -9.98
N PHE A 11 45.39 42.10 -9.20
CA PHE A 11 44.64 40.84 -9.10
C PHE A 11 43.75 40.60 -10.32
N GLU A 12 43.12 41.65 -10.88
CA GLU A 12 42.39 41.55 -12.16
C GLU A 12 43.33 41.29 -13.35
N SER A 13 44.53 41.85 -13.34
CA SER A 13 45.51 41.60 -14.40
C SER A 13 46.05 40.16 -14.36
N ALA A 14 46.27 39.61 -13.16
CA ALA A 14 46.64 38.19 -12.99
C ALA A 14 45.51 37.23 -13.41
N LEU A 15 44.25 37.55 -13.10
CA LEU A 15 43.08 36.76 -13.53
C LEU A 15 42.88 36.79 -15.05
N ASN A 16 43.11 37.93 -15.70
CA ASN A 16 43.03 38.04 -17.16
C ASN A 16 44.18 37.30 -17.86
N LEU A 17 45.39 37.29 -17.28
CA LEU A 17 46.53 36.51 -17.80
C LEU A 17 46.30 34.99 -17.69
N VAL A 18 45.65 34.52 -16.62
CA VAL A 18 45.26 33.10 -16.50
C VAL A 18 44.15 32.75 -17.50
N ALA A 19 43.16 33.65 -17.69
CA ALA A 19 42.06 33.46 -18.63
C ALA A 19 42.51 33.43 -20.10
N GLU A 20 43.49 34.27 -20.51
CA GLU A 20 44.03 34.25 -21.88
C GLU A 20 44.95 33.04 -22.16
N SER A 21 45.50 32.40 -21.13
CA SER A 21 46.35 31.20 -21.29
C SER A 21 45.55 29.89 -21.44
N MET A 22 44.25 29.89 -21.10
CA MET A 22 43.36 28.74 -21.28
C MET A 22 42.76 28.75 -22.69
N LYS A 23 43.57 28.37 -23.69
CA LYS A 23 43.02 27.93 -24.99
C LYS A 23 42.16 26.69 -24.73
N VAL A 24 40.84 26.84 -24.79
CA VAL A 24 39.87 25.74 -24.78
C VAL A 24 40.14 24.88 -26.02
N LYS A 25 40.96 23.84 -25.85
CA LYS A 25 41.17 22.80 -26.83
C LYS A 25 39.95 21.90 -26.77
N MET A 26 39.26 21.69 -27.90
CA MET A 26 38.16 20.73 -27.97
C MET A 26 38.62 19.40 -27.35
N VAL A 27 37.91 18.98 -26.32
CA VAL A 27 38.21 17.78 -25.53
C VAL A 27 37.91 16.57 -26.42
N GLY A 28 38.88 15.69 -26.64
CA GLY A 28 38.67 14.43 -27.37
C GLY A 28 37.79 13.45 -26.59
N PRO A 29 37.26 12.40 -27.24
CA PRO A 29 36.28 11.46 -26.66
C PRO A 29 36.77 10.68 -25.43
N ASP A 30 38.08 10.66 -25.16
CA ASP A 30 38.69 9.90 -24.07
C ASP A 30 38.74 10.64 -22.73
N ARG A 31 37.87 11.63 -22.47
CA ARG A 31 37.86 12.35 -21.18
C ARG A 31 36.45 12.52 -20.61
N GLU A 32 36.29 12.18 -19.33
CA GLU A 32 35.11 12.53 -18.55
C GLU A 32 35.36 13.87 -17.86
N CYS A 33 34.36 14.75 -17.91
CA CYS A 33 34.45 16.12 -17.43
C CYS A 33 33.45 16.36 -16.30
N VAL A 34 33.94 16.67 -15.11
CA VAL A 34 33.12 17.03 -13.95
C VAL A 34 32.96 18.55 -13.89
N ARG A 35 31.74 19.04 -13.63
CA ARG A 35 31.50 20.44 -13.31
C ARG A 35 31.76 20.65 -11.82
N GLY A 36 32.76 21.46 -11.49
CA GLY A 36 33.08 21.82 -10.12
C GLY A 36 32.99 23.32 -9.89
N TRP A 37 32.85 23.70 -8.63
CA TRP A 37 32.85 25.09 -8.19
C TRP A 37 34.08 25.36 -7.34
N LEU A 38 34.96 26.26 -7.79
CA LEU A 38 36.03 26.79 -6.94
C LEU A 38 35.52 28.07 -6.27
N ARG A 39 35.35 28.03 -4.95
CA ARG A 39 35.13 29.22 -4.12
C ARG A 39 36.47 29.76 -3.64
N PHE A 40 36.80 30.98 -4.06
CA PHE A 40 37.94 31.71 -3.53
C PHE A 40 37.53 32.48 -2.27
N PRO A 41 38.39 32.58 -1.24
CA PRO A 41 38.01 33.22 0.01
C PRO A 41 37.52 34.66 -0.18
N TRP A 42 38.15 35.47 -1.03
CA TRP A 42 37.73 36.85 -1.35
C TRP A 42 38.35 37.31 -2.69
N PRO A 43 37.66 38.07 -3.55
CA PRO A 43 36.23 38.41 -3.52
C PRO A 43 35.38 37.20 -3.96
N THR A 44 34.12 37.17 -3.55
CA THR A 44 33.11 36.15 -3.90
C THR A 44 32.85 36.10 -5.41
N LYS A 45 33.76 35.50 -6.16
CA LYS A 45 33.56 35.05 -7.54
C LYS A 45 33.60 33.53 -7.52
N GLU A 46 32.47 32.92 -7.86
CA GLU A 46 32.40 31.49 -8.10
C GLU A 46 32.89 31.22 -9.52
N LEU A 47 33.96 30.42 -9.64
CA LEU A 47 34.46 29.99 -10.94
C LEU A 47 33.90 28.58 -11.22
N LYS A 48 33.02 28.48 -12.23
CA LYS A 48 32.64 27.17 -12.81
C LYS A 48 33.86 26.61 -13.52
N ILE A 49 34.42 25.53 -13.00
CA ILE A 49 35.51 24.80 -13.64
C ILE A 49 34.99 23.48 -14.20
N LEU A 50 35.52 23.09 -15.35
CA LEU A 50 35.28 21.80 -15.96
C LEU A 50 36.56 20.97 -15.81
N LEU A 51 36.58 20.03 -14.86
CA LEU A 51 37.72 19.16 -14.62
C LEU A 51 37.58 17.90 -15.47
N CYS A 52 38.42 17.79 -16.50
CA CYS A 52 38.38 16.63 -17.40
C CYS A 52 39.53 15.66 -17.11
N THR A 53 39.23 14.46 -16.62
CA THR A 53 40.19 13.37 -16.43
C THR A 53 40.22 12.48 -17.66
N LYS A 54 41.39 11.88 -17.96
CA LYS A 54 41.50 10.89 -19.04
C LYS A 54 40.75 9.63 -18.60
N ARG A 55 39.77 9.20 -19.39
CA ARG A 55 39.05 7.95 -19.16
C ARG A 55 40.06 6.80 -19.27
N ASP A 56 40.17 5.99 -18.24
CA ASP A 56 40.88 4.72 -18.34
C ASP A 56 40.22 3.84 -19.42
N PRO A 57 40.96 2.94 -20.09
CA PRO A 57 40.38 2.05 -21.09
C PRO A 57 39.16 1.36 -20.52
N VAL A 58 38.06 1.33 -21.28
CA VAL A 58 36.77 0.73 -20.91
C VAL A 58 37.01 -0.63 -20.25
N GLN A 59 36.76 -0.72 -18.95
CA GLN A 59 36.97 -1.95 -18.20
C GLN A 59 35.66 -2.73 -18.12
N PHE A 60 35.74 -4.01 -18.44
CA PHE A 60 34.64 -4.93 -18.26
C PHE A 60 34.91 -5.87 -17.10
N PHE A 61 33.85 -6.33 -16.43
CA PHE A 61 33.92 -7.31 -15.35
C PHE A 61 32.76 -8.32 -15.43
N GLY A 62 32.68 -9.20 -14.44
CA GLY A 62 31.78 -10.36 -14.45
C GLY A 62 32.48 -11.60 -14.99
N LYS A 63 31.82 -12.76 -14.85
CA LYS A 63 32.45 -14.05 -15.20
C LYS A 63 32.86 -14.17 -16.68
N LYS A 64 32.20 -13.40 -17.55
CA LYS A 64 32.44 -13.36 -19.00
C LYS A 64 32.96 -11.99 -19.47
N GLY A 65 33.28 -11.07 -18.54
CA GLY A 65 33.62 -9.69 -18.91
C GLY A 65 32.45 -8.97 -19.60
N GLN A 66 31.22 -9.23 -19.14
CA GLN A 66 30.00 -8.78 -19.81
C GLN A 66 29.39 -7.50 -19.20
N TYR A 67 29.91 -7.00 -18.08
CA TYR A 67 29.41 -5.79 -17.44
C TYR A 67 30.39 -4.65 -17.61
N LEU A 68 29.88 -3.48 -18.01
CA LEU A 68 30.65 -2.26 -18.17
C LEU A 68 30.91 -1.64 -16.80
N CYS A 69 32.17 -1.32 -16.51
CA CYS A 69 32.56 -0.64 -15.29
C CYS A 69 32.26 0.86 -15.38
N HIS A 70 31.44 1.35 -14.46
CA HIS A 70 31.12 2.77 -14.30
C HIS A 70 31.79 3.34 -13.05
N CYS A 71 33.00 2.89 -12.72
CA CYS A 71 33.76 3.39 -11.58
C CYS A 71 34.73 4.52 -11.98
N LEU A 72 34.79 5.60 -11.20
CA LEU A 72 35.64 6.78 -11.48
C LEU A 72 37.16 6.49 -11.41
N HIS A 73 37.58 5.54 -10.58
CA HIS A 73 38.99 5.25 -10.32
C HIS A 73 39.57 4.07 -11.10
N GLY A 74 38.94 3.69 -12.22
CA GLY A 74 39.52 2.74 -13.16
C GLY A 74 39.71 1.33 -12.59
N GLY A 75 38.92 0.93 -11.60
CA GLY A 75 38.85 -0.46 -11.12
C GLY A 75 37.40 -0.88 -10.95
N CYS A 76 37.03 -2.06 -11.46
CA CYS A 76 35.66 -2.63 -11.38
C CYS A 76 35.24 -3.09 -9.97
N THR A 77 35.91 -2.60 -8.95
CA THR A 77 35.70 -2.92 -7.54
C THR A 77 35.43 -1.63 -6.80
N CYS A 78 34.28 -1.02 -7.08
CA CYS A 78 33.77 0.07 -6.27
C CYS A 78 33.05 -0.51 -5.06
N PRO A 79 33.30 0.00 -3.84
CA PRO A 79 32.53 -0.40 -2.68
C PRO A 79 31.05 -0.14 -2.94
N SER A 80 30.19 -0.99 -2.39
CA SER A 80 28.73 -0.86 -2.48
C SER A 80 28.16 0.33 -1.70
N ARG A 81 29.03 1.13 -1.05
CA ARG A 81 28.68 2.35 -0.30
C ARG A 81 29.00 3.60 -1.11
N GLY A 82 27.94 4.28 -1.53
CA GLY A 82 27.94 5.66 -2.00
C GLY A 82 28.43 5.89 -3.42
N GLY A 83 27.78 6.83 -4.12
CA GLY A 83 28.02 7.10 -5.53
C GLY A 83 29.27 7.92 -5.83
N VAL A 84 29.99 8.39 -4.80
CA VAL A 84 31.31 9.07 -4.95
C VAL A 84 32.30 8.25 -5.81
N TRP A 85 32.09 6.94 -5.92
CA TRP A 85 32.94 6.03 -6.70
C TRP A 85 32.43 5.77 -8.13
N CYS A 86 31.21 6.17 -8.45
CA CYS A 86 30.55 5.91 -9.72
C CYS A 86 30.68 7.09 -10.69
N SER A 87 30.71 6.80 -11.99
CA SER A 87 30.59 7.83 -13.02
C SER A 87 29.22 8.48 -12.95
N ILE A 88 29.12 9.73 -13.39
CA ILE A 88 27.87 10.49 -13.43
C ILE A 88 26.75 9.65 -14.08
N ASN A 89 25.54 9.70 -13.49
CA ASN A 89 24.34 8.93 -13.87
C ASN A 89 24.38 7.43 -13.55
N TRP A 90 25.31 6.97 -12.71
CA TRP A 90 25.40 5.57 -12.29
C TRP A 90 25.54 5.44 -10.77
N PHE A 91 24.95 4.40 -10.19
CA PHE A 91 25.02 4.13 -8.75
C PHE A 91 24.86 2.65 -8.41
N GLY A 92 24.93 2.35 -7.10
CA GLY A 92 24.72 1.02 -6.55
C GLY A 92 25.93 0.09 -6.66
N GLN A 93 25.72 -1.20 -6.41
CA GLN A 93 26.82 -2.17 -6.39
C GLN A 93 27.54 -2.23 -7.75
N ASN A 94 28.84 -1.98 -7.73
CA ASN A 94 29.68 -1.87 -8.94
C ASN A 94 29.18 -0.84 -9.96
N CYS A 95 28.40 0.17 -9.52
CA CYS A 95 27.89 1.26 -10.36
C CYS A 95 27.06 0.77 -11.56
N GLN A 96 26.23 -0.26 -11.38
CA GLN A 96 25.50 -0.88 -12.49
C GLN A 96 24.09 -0.33 -12.72
N TYR A 97 23.56 0.48 -11.81
CA TYR A 97 22.23 1.05 -11.94
C TYR A 97 22.32 2.45 -12.55
N ARG A 98 21.50 2.71 -13.58
CA ARG A 98 21.32 4.06 -14.11
C ARG A 98 20.61 4.92 -13.06
N ASP A 99 21.18 6.07 -12.73
CA ASP A 99 20.55 7.02 -11.81
C ASP A 99 19.64 7.97 -12.57
N MET A 100 18.34 7.85 -12.33
CA MET A 100 17.34 8.72 -12.95
C MET A 100 17.26 10.09 -12.27
N SER A 101 17.72 10.25 -11.03
CA SER A 101 17.61 11.52 -10.31
C SER A 101 18.41 12.62 -11.02
N ALA A 102 19.60 12.28 -11.51
CA ALA A 102 20.46 13.15 -12.31
C ALA A 102 19.85 13.56 -13.68
N MET A 103 18.85 12.83 -14.17
CA MET A 103 18.12 13.12 -15.42
C MET A 103 16.80 13.87 -15.18
N SER A 104 16.48 14.18 -13.93
CA SER A 104 15.22 14.83 -13.55
C SER A 104 15.41 16.34 -13.32
N LEU A 105 14.30 17.07 -13.32
CA LEU A 105 14.22 18.38 -12.71
C LEU A 105 13.94 18.19 -11.23
N SER A 106 14.97 18.34 -10.39
CA SER A 106 14.85 18.26 -8.93
C SER A 106 14.79 19.65 -8.30
N THR A 107 14.24 19.75 -7.09
CA THR A 107 14.27 21.00 -6.30
C THR A 107 15.65 21.31 -5.72
N HIS A 108 16.55 20.31 -5.66
CA HIS A 108 17.89 20.40 -5.09
C HIS A 108 18.86 19.61 -5.97
N GLU A 109 19.58 20.30 -6.87
CA GLU A 109 20.57 19.69 -7.76
C GLU A 109 21.74 19.04 -6.98
N GLU A 110 22.00 19.54 -5.76
CA GLU A 110 23.04 19.02 -4.87
C GLU A 110 22.80 17.58 -4.44
N LEU A 111 21.54 17.10 -4.42
CA LEU A 111 21.21 15.72 -4.04
C LEU A 111 21.42 14.70 -5.15
N SER A 112 21.89 15.15 -6.31
CA SER A 112 22.15 14.35 -7.52
C SER A 112 23.53 14.68 -8.10
N ASP A 113 24.42 15.28 -7.30
CA ASP A 113 25.80 15.61 -7.67
C ASP A 113 26.74 14.40 -7.60
N ASN A 114 26.21 13.25 -7.17
CA ASN A 114 26.90 11.99 -6.98
C ASN A 114 27.97 12.05 -5.84
N ASP A 115 27.78 12.93 -4.87
CA ASP A 115 28.59 13.06 -3.66
C ASP A 115 27.75 12.87 -2.39
N ASP A 116 27.84 11.68 -1.79
CA ASP A 116 27.20 11.32 -0.51
C ASP A 116 27.59 12.23 0.68
N SER A 117 28.59 13.10 0.53
CA SER A 117 28.99 14.06 1.57
C SER A 117 28.37 15.45 1.42
N THR A 118 27.78 15.75 0.26
CA THR A 118 27.02 16.99 0.04
C THR A 118 25.61 16.81 0.59
N CYS A 119 25.26 17.53 1.66
CA CYS A 119 23.94 17.39 2.29
C CYS A 119 23.15 18.70 2.35
N VAL A 120 21.83 18.57 2.20
CA VAL A 120 20.87 19.67 2.23
C VAL A 120 19.92 19.49 3.41
N SER A 121 19.69 20.58 4.14
CA SER A 121 18.62 20.66 5.14
C SER A 121 17.32 21.03 4.43
N LEU A 122 16.29 20.18 4.54
CA LEU A 122 15.03 20.37 3.84
C LEU A 122 14.05 21.20 4.67
N GLU A 123 13.77 22.44 4.23
CA GLU A 123 12.76 23.34 4.79
C GLU A 123 11.97 24.03 3.65
N PRO A 124 10.77 23.54 3.28
CA PRO A 124 10.00 22.46 3.90
C PRO A 124 10.63 21.06 3.73
N PRO A 125 10.27 20.08 4.57
CA PRO A 125 10.83 18.72 4.55
C PRO A 125 10.28 17.88 3.39
N SER A 126 10.50 18.33 2.16
CA SER A 126 9.99 17.66 0.95
C SER A 126 10.96 17.77 -0.22
N LEU A 127 11.01 16.74 -1.05
CA LEU A 127 11.76 16.70 -2.31
C LEU A 127 10.83 16.31 -3.45
N SER A 128 10.96 16.98 -4.58
CA SER A 128 10.25 16.60 -5.80
C SER A 128 11.22 16.35 -6.94
N TYR A 129 10.99 15.28 -7.69
CA TYR A 129 11.69 14.92 -8.91
C TYR A 129 10.66 14.85 -10.04
N THR A 130 10.84 15.66 -11.09
CA THR A 130 9.98 15.67 -12.28
C THR A 130 10.77 15.20 -13.51
N PHE A 131 10.21 14.26 -14.26
CA PHE A 131 10.84 13.67 -15.44
C PHE A 131 10.14 14.16 -16.71
N LEU A 132 10.92 14.56 -17.72
CA LEU A 132 10.40 14.93 -19.03
C LEU A 132 9.73 13.74 -19.73
N ASN A 133 10.36 12.57 -19.62
CA ASN A 133 9.83 11.31 -20.12
C ASN A 133 9.44 10.42 -18.93
N PRO A 134 8.28 9.75 -18.96
CA PRO A 134 7.91 8.84 -17.88
C PRO A 134 8.96 7.75 -17.69
N ILE A 135 9.29 7.45 -16.44
CA ILE A 135 10.23 6.38 -16.06
C ILE A 135 9.47 5.21 -15.42
N LEU A 136 10.05 4.01 -15.39
CA LEU A 136 9.52 2.91 -14.58
C LEU A 136 10.16 2.95 -13.19
N PHE A 137 9.47 3.54 -12.23
CA PHE A 137 9.91 3.57 -10.85
C PHE A 137 9.79 2.19 -10.21
N THR A 138 10.90 1.66 -9.68
CA THR A 138 10.93 0.39 -8.94
C THR A 138 11.40 0.59 -7.51
N TRP A 139 12.49 1.32 -7.30
CA TRP A 139 13.00 1.69 -6.00
C TRP A 139 13.87 2.94 -6.09
N LEU A 140 14.14 3.54 -4.93
CA LEU A 140 15.11 4.62 -4.77
C LEU A 140 15.96 4.37 -3.53
N ARG A 141 17.13 5.00 -3.47
CA ARG A 141 18.03 5.00 -2.33
C ARG A 141 18.14 6.41 -1.77
N ILE A 142 18.07 6.53 -0.45
CA ILE A 142 18.28 7.79 0.27
C ILE A 142 19.50 7.62 1.17
N VAL A 143 20.43 8.54 1.06
CA VAL A 143 21.58 8.67 1.96
C VAL A 143 21.31 9.86 2.89
N HIS A 144 21.29 9.58 4.19
CA HIS A 144 21.02 10.55 5.25
C HIS A 144 22.32 11.03 5.89
N PHE A 145 22.32 12.26 6.38
CA PHE A 145 23.45 12.78 7.16
C PHE A 145 23.53 12.13 8.55
N GLU A 146 22.37 11.85 9.15
CA GLU A 146 22.25 11.30 10.50
C GLU A 146 22.05 9.78 10.46
N GLU A 147 22.47 9.10 11.53
CA GLU A 147 22.27 7.66 11.66
C GLU A 147 20.77 7.33 11.82
N LEU A 148 20.28 6.43 10.96
CA LEU A 148 18.93 5.90 10.99
C LEU A 148 18.76 4.99 12.21
N ASP A 149 17.93 5.39 13.18
CA ASP A 149 17.42 4.46 14.17
C ASP A 149 16.49 3.45 13.47
N SER A 150 16.55 2.19 13.91
CA SER A 150 15.60 1.14 13.55
C SER A 150 14.12 1.54 13.72
N GLN A 151 13.81 2.48 14.62
CA GLN A 151 12.45 3.01 14.82
C GLN A 151 12.06 4.11 13.81
N ASP A 152 13.04 4.72 13.13
CA ASP A 152 12.87 5.90 12.27
C ASP A 152 12.71 5.57 10.77
N LEU A 153 12.65 4.29 10.38
CA LEU A 153 12.58 3.87 8.96
C LEU A 153 11.20 4.11 8.31
N ASN A 154 10.19 4.58 9.04
CA ASN A 154 8.79 4.64 8.58
C ASN A 154 8.06 6.00 8.49
N PRO A 155 8.62 7.18 8.83
CA PRO A 155 7.86 8.43 8.76
C PRO A 155 7.81 9.06 7.36
N LEU A 156 8.63 8.63 6.40
CA LEU A 156 8.66 9.22 5.06
C LEU A 156 7.38 8.88 4.28
N SER A 157 6.72 9.85 3.67
CA SER A 157 5.65 9.64 2.68
C SER A 157 6.25 9.66 1.27
N LEU A 158 5.90 8.67 0.45
CA LEU A 158 6.30 8.56 -0.96
C LEU A 158 5.04 8.62 -1.82
N GLU A 159 4.90 9.72 -2.55
CA GLU A 159 3.84 9.91 -3.53
C GLU A 159 4.43 9.79 -4.94
N LEU A 160 3.89 8.87 -5.73
CA LEU A 160 4.25 8.67 -7.13
C LEU A 160 3.16 9.31 -7.98
N MET A 161 3.50 10.02 -9.05
CA MET A 161 2.49 10.64 -9.94
C MET A 161 2.71 10.28 -11.40
N TYR A 162 1.61 10.14 -12.15
CA TYR A 162 1.60 9.96 -13.60
C TYR A 162 0.34 10.60 -14.19
N ASP A 163 0.48 11.47 -15.18
CA ASP A 163 -0.64 12.23 -15.78
C ASP A 163 -1.53 12.89 -14.70
N ASP A 164 -0.91 13.60 -13.74
CA ASP A 164 -1.54 14.26 -12.57
C ASP A 164 -2.28 13.32 -11.59
N GLN A 165 -2.14 12.00 -11.74
CA GLN A 165 -2.73 11.01 -10.83
C GLN A 165 -1.72 10.51 -9.82
N ILE A 166 -2.07 10.58 -8.53
CA ILE A 166 -1.28 9.95 -7.46
C ILE A 166 -1.46 8.43 -7.56
N LEU A 167 -0.35 7.73 -7.77
CA LEU A 167 -0.27 6.28 -7.83
C LEU A 167 0.17 5.71 -6.47
N PRO A 168 -0.45 4.62 -6.00
CA PRO A 168 -0.07 4.02 -4.73
C PRO A 168 1.26 3.27 -4.86
N CYS A 169 2.22 3.51 -3.95
CA CYS A 169 3.38 2.62 -3.79
C CYS A 169 2.95 1.27 -3.20
N ASN A 170 2.41 0.40 -4.05
CA ASN A 170 1.95 -0.93 -3.65
C ASN A 170 3.11 -1.76 -3.10
N ARG A 171 2.89 -2.39 -1.95
CA ARG A 171 3.88 -3.22 -1.24
C ARG A 171 5.17 -2.47 -0.92
N ARG A 172 5.02 -1.21 -0.50
CA ARG A 172 6.12 -0.40 0.00
C ARG A 172 6.96 -1.20 0.99
N ARG A 173 8.26 -1.24 0.77
CA ARG A 173 9.23 -1.83 1.69
C ARG A 173 10.39 -0.87 1.86
N VAL A 174 10.83 -0.67 3.09
CA VAL A 174 12.05 0.07 3.42
C VAL A 174 13.10 -0.93 3.87
N LEU A 175 14.26 -0.91 3.23
CA LEU A 175 15.40 -1.76 3.54
C LEU A 175 16.53 -0.88 4.06
N LYS A 176 16.95 -1.11 5.31
CA LYS A 176 18.19 -0.52 5.82
C LYS A 176 19.37 -1.18 5.11
N VAL A 177 20.11 -0.41 4.33
CA VAL A 177 21.34 -0.86 3.66
C VAL A 177 22.49 -0.78 4.66
N ASP A 178 22.57 0.33 5.39
CA ASP A 178 23.45 0.54 6.52
C ASP A 178 22.91 1.63 7.47
N ASN A 179 23.75 2.17 8.34
CA ASN A 179 23.36 3.15 9.34
C ASN A 179 22.88 4.49 8.76
N TRP A 180 23.18 4.82 7.51
CA TRP A 180 22.83 6.11 6.91
C TRP A 180 22.01 5.95 5.64
N THR A 181 21.93 4.73 5.11
CA THR A 181 21.37 4.45 3.80
C THR A 181 20.16 3.55 3.91
N GLU A 182 19.06 3.96 3.28
CA GLU A 182 17.87 3.14 3.12
C GLU A 182 17.45 3.05 1.65
N ASP A 183 16.94 1.88 1.26
CA ASP A 183 16.29 1.67 -0.02
C ASP A 183 14.79 1.61 0.19
N ILE A 184 14.03 2.33 -0.63
CA ILE A 184 12.57 2.35 -0.60
C ILE A 184 12.07 1.74 -1.89
N LEU A 185 11.39 0.60 -1.76
CA LEU A 185 10.98 -0.24 -2.88
C LEU A 185 9.47 -0.20 -3.04
N CYS A 186 9.01 -0.15 -4.30
CA CYS A 186 7.62 -0.24 -4.70
C CYS A 186 7.44 -1.31 -5.78
N THR A 187 6.19 -1.72 -6.01
CA THR A 187 5.88 -2.54 -7.19
C THR A 187 5.91 -1.65 -8.44
N GLY A 188 6.78 -1.97 -9.40
CA GLY A 188 7.12 -1.17 -10.58
C GLY A 188 5.96 -0.39 -11.23
N GLN A 189 6.08 0.94 -11.33
CA GLN A 189 5.05 1.85 -11.86
C GLN A 189 5.64 2.91 -12.78
N ARG A 190 4.88 3.32 -13.80
CA ARG A 190 5.29 4.44 -14.66
C ARG A 190 4.97 5.75 -13.94
N VAL A 191 5.96 6.63 -13.84
CA VAL A 191 5.82 7.90 -13.12
C VAL A 191 6.44 9.05 -13.92
N THR A 192 5.85 10.23 -13.81
CA THR A 192 6.39 11.51 -14.27
C THR A 192 6.91 12.33 -13.10
N ASP A 193 6.39 12.12 -11.90
CA ASP A 193 6.79 12.85 -10.71
C ASP A 193 6.91 11.94 -9.49
N ILE A 194 7.88 12.25 -8.64
CA ILE A 194 8.10 11.61 -7.35
C ILE A 194 8.16 12.71 -6.30
N LEU A 195 7.30 12.64 -5.30
CA LEU A 195 7.28 13.54 -4.15
C LEU A 195 7.60 12.75 -2.88
N LEU A 196 8.68 13.14 -2.23
CA LEU A 196 9.11 12.63 -0.92
C LEU A 196 8.75 13.69 0.12
N THR A 197 8.07 13.29 1.19
CA THR A 197 7.72 14.19 2.30
C THR A 197 8.07 13.56 3.63
N TRP A 198 8.77 14.29 4.49
CA TRP A 198 9.06 13.87 5.87
C TRP A 198 8.21 14.70 6.86
N PRO A 199 7.85 14.15 8.03
CA PRO A 199 7.03 14.87 9.01
C PRO A 199 7.84 15.90 9.81
N SER A 200 9.17 15.83 9.74
CA SER A 200 10.09 16.76 10.39
C SER A 200 11.22 17.12 9.41
N PRO A 201 11.91 18.27 9.62
CA PRO A 201 13.11 18.63 8.89
C PRO A 201 14.12 17.48 8.87
N ARG A 202 14.71 17.23 7.71
CA ARG A 202 15.71 16.17 7.51
C ARG A 202 16.93 16.71 6.76
N HIS A 203 18.07 16.10 7.07
CA HIS A 203 19.33 16.32 6.37
C HIS A 203 19.57 15.15 5.41
N VAL A 204 19.30 15.38 4.13
CA VAL A 204 19.47 14.38 3.06
C VAL A 204 20.74 14.72 2.29
N CYS A 205 21.55 13.72 1.98
CA CYS A 205 22.79 13.89 1.24
C CYS A 205 22.62 13.52 -0.23
N THR A 206 22.04 12.36 -0.51
CA THR A 206 21.87 11.94 -1.90
C THR A 206 20.59 11.13 -2.05
N VAL A 207 19.96 11.29 -3.22
CA VAL A 207 18.83 10.44 -3.63
C VAL A 207 19.15 9.85 -4.99
N TYR A 208 19.20 8.53 -5.05
CA TYR A 208 19.33 7.79 -6.30
C TYR A 208 18.00 7.17 -6.68
N ILE A 209 17.61 7.31 -7.95
CA ILE A 209 16.35 6.74 -8.44
C ILE A 209 16.69 5.67 -9.46
N ASN A 210 16.28 4.43 -9.20
CA ASN A 210 16.68 3.30 -10.02
C ASN A 210 16.10 3.39 -11.45
N GLY A 211 17.00 3.42 -12.44
CA GLY A 211 16.72 3.25 -13.86
C GLY A 211 17.12 1.89 -14.42
N ASP A 212 17.33 0.90 -13.54
CA ASP A 212 17.78 -0.46 -13.83
C ASP A 212 19.19 -0.56 -14.45
N ARG A 213 19.59 -1.79 -14.79
CA ARG A 213 20.91 -2.12 -15.34
C ARG A 213 20.80 -2.39 -16.82
N ASN A 214 21.83 -2.02 -17.59
CA ASN A 214 21.92 -2.43 -18.99
C ASN A 214 22.32 -3.92 -19.07
N VAL A 215 21.33 -4.80 -19.28
CA VAL A 215 21.51 -6.25 -19.39
C VAL A 215 21.88 -6.71 -20.80
N ALA A 216 21.95 -5.80 -21.78
CA ALA A 216 22.30 -6.09 -23.16
C ALA A 216 23.82 -6.26 -23.39
N LEU A 217 24.63 -5.68 -22.51
CA LEU A 217 26.08 -5.60 -22.67
C LEU A 217 26.70 -6.96 -22.95
N LYS A 218 27.49 -7.03 -24.02
CA LYS A 218 28.20 -8.23 -24.51
C LYS A 218 27.32 -9.46 -24.70
N GLN A 219 26.00 -9.30 -24.83
CA GLN A 219 25.11 -10.38 -25.19
C GLN A 219 25.27 -10.74 -26.67
N SER A 220 24.86 -11.94 -27.05
CA SER A 220 24.96 -12.41 -28.42
C SER A 220 23.96 -11.64 -29.29
N VAL A 221 24.47 -10.86 -30.24
CA VAL A 221 23.65 -10.15 -31.24
C VAL A 221 23.96 -10.67 -32.63
N VAL A 222 22.94 -11.15 -33.33
CA VAL A 222 23.03 -11.57 -34.73
C VAL A 222 22.32 -10.54 -35.60
N PHE A 223 23.02 -10.06 -36.62
CA PHE A 223 22.46 -9.19 -37.64
C PHE A 223 22.04 -9.97 -38.90
N ASN A 224 20.77 -9.82 -39.31
CA ASN A 224 20.12 -10.31 -40.54
C ASN A 224 20.20 -11.78 -40.94
N ASP A 225 21.09 -12.60 -40.36
CA ASP A 225 21.21 -14.08 -40.43
C ASP A 225 22.68 -14.57 -40.51
N ASN A 226 23.66 -14.00 -39.78
CA ASN A 226 24.86 -14.72 -39.21
C ASN A 226 26.09 -13.85 -38.88
N THR A 227 26.10 -12.54 -39.12
CA THR A 227 27.21 -11.72 -38.60
C THR A 227 26.94 -11.40 -37.14
N GLU A 228 27.71 -12.00 -36.25
CA GLU A 228 27.77 -11.58 -34.85
C GLU A 228 28.32 -10.15 -34.79
N THR A 229 27.62 -9.28 -34.08
CA THR A 229 27.99 -7.86 -33.98
C THR A 229 27.94 -7.42 -32.53
N GLU A 230 28.99 -7.69 -31.77
CA GLU A 230 29.10 -7.22 -30.38
C GLU A 230 29.19 -5.70 -30.25
N VAL A 231 29.51 -5.00 -31.34
CA VAL A 231 29.67 -3.54 -31.40
C VAL A 231 28.43 -2.80 -30.95
N VAL A 232 27.23 -3.34 -31.20
CA VAL A 232 25.98 -2.65 -30.84
C VAL A 232 25.54 -2.87 -29.39
N VAL A 233 26.34 -3.57 -28.60
CA VAL A 233 26.09 -3.85 -27.18
C VAL A 233 27.41 -3.72 -26.40
N ASP A 234 28.27 -2.80 -26.83
CA ASP A 234 29.57 -2.57 -26.22
C ASP A 234 29.54 -1.49 -25.13
N GLY A 235 28.39 -0.84 -24.93
CA GLY A 235 28.20 0.23 -23.96
C GLY A 235 28.74 1.58 -24.42
N ILE A 236 29.05 1.75 -25.72
CA ILE A 236 29.54 2.99 -26.31
C ILE A 236 28.45 3.59 -27.20
N SER A 237 27.56 4.39 -26.59
CA SER A 237 26.46 5.08 -27.29
C SER A 237 26.91 6.29 -28.15
N ASP A 238 28.14 6.29 -28.68
CA ASP A 238 28.62 7.38 -29.54
C ASP A 238 27.98 7.29 -30.93
N VAL A 239 27.19 8.31 -31.27
CA VAL A 239 26.52 8.43 -32.57
C VAL A 239 27.47 8.63 -33.76
N LEU A 240 28.78 8.79 -33.53
CA LEU A 240 29.80 8.94 -34.57
C LEU A 240 30.75 7.74 -34.70
N THR A 241 30.90 6.93 -33.65
CA THR A 241 31.88 5.84 -33.59
C THR A 241 31.29 4.59 -32.95
N SER A 242 31.81 3.39 -33.24
CA SER A 242 31.21 2.12 -32.78
C SER A 242 29.80 1.85 -33.32
N CYS A 243 29.62 1.88 -34.64
CA CYS A 243 28.32 1.57 -35.25
C CYS A 243 28.41 0.48 -36.32
N VAL A 244 27.31 -0.26 -36.49
CA VAL A 244 27.13 -1.29 -37.51
C VAL A 244 26.27 -0.75 -38.64
N HIS A 245 26.85 -0.69 -39.84
CA HIS A 245 26.19 -0.23 -41.04
C HIS A 245 25.48 -1.38 -41.77
N SER A 246 24.17 -1.25 -41.97
CA SER A 246 23.32 -2.17 -42.73
C SER A 246 23.17 -1.70 -44.17
N SER A 247 23.52 -2.57 -45.12
CA SER A 247 23.13 -2.43 -46.53
C SER A 247 21.76 -3.01 -46.87
N PHE A 248 21.04 -3.58 -45.89
CA PHE A 248 19.73 -4.18 -46.07
C PHE A 248 18.60 -3.15 -45.94
N THR A 249 17.50 -3.38 -46.66
CA THR A 249 16.29 -2.52 -46.65
C THR A 249 15.35 -2.78 -45.47
N ASN A 250 15.45 -3.96 -44.84
CA ASN A 250 14.75 -4.28 -43.60
C ASN A 250 15.73 -4.95 -42.62
N PRO A 251 16.65 -4.17 -42.05
CA PRO A 251 17.59 -4.68 -41.07
C PRO A 251 16.86 -5.18 -39.82
N MET A 252 17.42 -6.26 -39.27
CA MET A 252 16.98 -7.01 -38.12
C MET A 252 18.18 -7.36 -37.26
N TRP A 253 18.08 -7.05 -35.98
CA TRP A 253 19.03 -7.45 -34.94
C TRP A 253 18.34 -8.36 -33.96
N THR A 254 18.92 -9.54 -33.74
CA THR A 254 18.42 -10.52 -32.78
C THR A 254 19.40 -10.62 -31.63
N LEU A 255 19.01 -10.07 -30.48
CA LEU A 255 19.75 -10.19 -29.23
C LEU A 255 19.24 -11.41 -28.45
N THR A 256 20.14 -12.29 -28.04
CA THR A 256 19.80 -13.46 -27.22
C THR A 256 20.55 -13.39 -25.90
N PHE A 257 19.80 -13.41 -24.79
CA PHE A 257 20.39 -13.46 -23.47
C PHE A 257 20.88 -14.87 -23.14
N ASP A 258 21.99 -15.00 -22.42
CA ASP A 258 22.48 -16.29 -21.93
C ASP A 258 21.51 -16.94 -20.91
N GLN A 259 20.86 -16.13 -20.09
CA GLN A 259 19.75 -16.46 -19.19
C GLN A 259 18.60 -15.47 -19.40
N SER A 260 17.36 -15.87 -19.13
CA SER A 260 16.24 -14.92 -19.24
C SER A 260 16.44 -13.71 -18.31
N LYS A 261 15.98 -12.54 -18.77
CA LYS A 261 16.05 -11.26 -18.03
C LYS A 261 14.66 -10.66 -17.92
N LEU A 262 14.41 -9.90 -16.85
CA LEU A 262 13.27 -9.00 -16.79
C LEU A 262 13.60 -7.75 -17.59
N VAL A 263 12.80 -7.47 -18.63
CA VAL A 263 13.00 -6.30 -19.49
C VAL A 263 11.96 -5.23 -19.14
N HIS A 264 12.44 -4.01 -18.88
CA HIS A 264 11.62 -2.85 -18.55
C HIS A 264 11.68 -1.78 -19.62
N GLU A 265 12.85 -1.54 -20.22
CA GLU A 265 13.04 -0.54 -21.26
C GLU A 265 13.98 -1.08 -22.36
N VAL A 266 13.69 -0.70 -23.60
CA VAL A 266 14.51 -0.96 -24.78
C VAL A 266 14.88 0.39 -25.38
N LEU A 267 16.17 0.61 -25.61
CA LEU A 267 16.71 1.84 -26.19
C LEU A 267 17.62 1.52 -27.38
N VAL A 268 17.43 2.22 -28.49
CA VAL A 268 18.17 2.06 -29.74
C VAL A 268 18.75 3.41 -30.15
N THR A 269 20.06 3.46 -30.30
CA THR A 269 20.80 4.65 -30.75
C THR A 269 21.30 4.46 -32.17
N LEU A 270 20.97 5.42 -33.04
CA LEU A 270 21.41 5.45 -34.44
C LEU A 270 22.57 6.42 -34.67
N SER A 271 23.26 6.22 -35.79
CA SER A 271 24.21 7.20 -36.29
C SER A 271 23.50 8.53 -36.59
N LYS A 272 24.22 9.63 -36.40
CA LYS A 272 23.78 10.98 -36.81
C LYS A 272 23.44 11.08 -38.30
N GLU A 273 24.02 10.22 -39.14
CA GLU A 273 23.75 10.19 -40.58
C GLU A 273 22.36 9.65 -40.92
N ASN A 274 21.73 8.92 -39.98
CA ASN A 274 20.40 8.35 -40.17
C ASN A 274 19.31 9.35 -39.76
N THR A 275 18.78 10.09 -40.74
CA THR A 275 17.71 11.08 -40.53
C THR A 275 16.31 10.59 -40.94
N GLU A 276 16.24 9.59 -41.82
CA GLU A 276 14.97 9.17 -42.46
C GLU A 276 14.17 8.12 -41.67
N VAL A 277 14.76 7.51 -40.64
CA VAL A 277 14.07 6.44 -39.90
C VAL A 277 13.09 7.03 -38.90
N ASN A 278 11.84 6.56 -38.95
CA ASN A 278 10.78 7.04 -38.08
C ASN A 278 10.22 5.97 -37.14
N THR A 279 10.42 4.68 -37.44
CA THR A 279 9.81 3.58 -36.68
C THR A 279 10.72 2.37 -36.59
N PHE A 280 10.94 1.89 -35.36
CA PHE A 280 11.45 0.56 -35.06
C PHE A 280 10.38 -0.25 -34.36
N PHE A 281 10.46 -1.57 -34.49
CA PHE A 281 9.68 -2.48 -33.69
C PHE A 281 10.61 -3.30 -32.80
N ALA A 282 10.27 -3.39 -31.53
CA ALA A 282 10.90 -4.31 -30.59
C ALA A 282 9.93 -5.47 -30.31
N LYS A 283 10.38 -6.69 -30.62
CA LYS A 283 9.64 -7.92 -30.39
C LYS A 283 10.31 -8.72 -29.29
N LEU A 284 9.61 -8.92 -28.18
CA LEU A 284 10.08 -9.66 -27.02
C LEU A 284 9.64 -11.14 -27.11
N ILE A 285 10.58 -12.06 -26.97
CA ILE A 285 10.36 -13.50 -27.05
C ILE A 285 10.76 -14.16 -25.72
N GLY A 286 9.84 -14.91 -25.13
CA GLY A 286 10.03 -15.61 -23.86
C GLY A 286 10.87 -16.89 -23.98
N VAL A 287 11.12 -17.53 -22.85
CA VAL A 287 11.85 -18.82 -22.76
C VAL A 287 11.17 -19.98 -23.50
N ASP A 288 9.86 -19.89 -23.71
CA ASP A 288 9.05 -20.87 -24.43
C ASP A 288 8.94 -20.57 -25.95
N ASN A 289 9.77 -19.64 -26.45
CA ASN A 289 9.76 -19.11 -27.81
C ASN A 289 8.45 -18.44 -28.23
N LYS A 290 7.57 -18.09 -27.27
CA LYS A 290 6.37 -17.30 -27.58
C LYS A 290 6.68 -15.81 -27.60
N VAL A 291 5.98 -15.11 -28.49
CA VAL A 291 6.00 -13.65 -28.53
C VAL A 291 5.22 -13.12 -27.35
N LEU A 292 5.91 -12.39 -26.47
CA LEU A 292 5.32 -11.80 -25.27
C LEU A 292 4.73 -10.41 -25.55
N SER A 293 5.41 -9.65 -26.41
CA SER A 293 5.04 -8.29 -26.79
C SER A 293 5.73 -7.90 -28.10
N GLN A 294 5.10 -7.01 -28.86
CA GLN A 294 5.66 -6.40 -30.05
C GLN A 294 5.20 -4.94 -30.10
N GLU A 295 6.13 -4.01 -29.92
CA GLU A 295 5.82 -2.60 -29.72
C GLU A 295 6.65 -1.72 -30.65
N THR A 296 6.12 -0.55 -31.00
CA THR A 296 6.82 0.45 -31.79
C THR A 296 7.68 1.32 -30.86
N LEU A 297 8.99 1.38 -31.10
CA LEU A 297 9.87 2.31 -30.39
C LEU A 297 9.60 3.75 -30.87
N LYS A 298 9.59 4.70 -29.94
CA LYS A 298 9.34 6.12 -30.22
C LYS A 298 10.64 6.91 -30.13
N LYS A 299 10.78 7.94 -30.97
CA LYS A 299 11.87 8.91 -30.82
C LYS A 299 11.77 9.59 -29.46
N THR A 300 12.90 9.69 -28.76
CA THR A 300 12.99 10.47 -27.52
C THR A 300 12.97 11.96 -27.82
N GLU A 301 12.47 12.78 -26.89
CA GLU A 301 12.51 14.24 -27.03
C GLU A 301 13.93 14.79 -26.91
N GLU A 302 14.80 14.08 -26.20
CA GLU A 302 16.19 14.49 -25.94
C GLU A 302 17.10 14.33 -27.17
N SER A 303 16.84 13.33 -28.01
CA SER A 303 17.65 13.07 -29.20
C SER A 303 16.84 12.44 -30.34
N PRO A 304 16.88 13.01 -31.56
CA PRO A 304 16.17 12.47 -32.72
C PRO A 304 16.75 11.14 -33.22
N HIS A 305 17.93 10.75 -32.71
CA HIS A 305 18.63 9.51 -33.07
C HIS A 305 18.47 8.40 -32.03
N VAL A 306 17.76 8.67 -30.93
CA VAL A 306 17.49 7.69 -29.88
C VAL A 306 16.01 7.33 -29.91
N PHE A 307 15.74 6.03 -29.95
CA PHE A 307 14.40 5.46 -29.90
C PHE A 307 14.27 4.65 -28.64
N SER A 308 13.18 4.83 -27.89
CA SER A 308 12.93 4.08 -26.67
C SER A 308 11.52 3.50 -26.62
N MET A 309 11.37 2.46 -25.82
CA MET A 309 10.08 1.92 -25.40
C MET A 309 10.17 1.51 -23.94
N LEU A 310 9.28 2.10 -23.14
CA LEU A 310 9.09 1.76 -21.74
C LEU A 310 7.88 0.84 -21.58
N TYR A 311 8.07 -0.35 -21.06
CA TYR A 311 6.99 -1.30 -20.83
C TYR A 311 6.25 -1.00 -19.53
N THR A 312 4.92 -1.17 -19.52
CA THR A 312 4.08 -0.95 -18.34
C THR A 312 4.24 -2.03 -17.28
N ARG A 313 4.84 -3.17 -17.64
CA ARG A 313 5.18 -4.27 -16.73
C ARG A 313 6.45 -4.97 -17.24
N PRO A 314 7.24 -5.58 -16.34
CA PRO A 314 8.34 -6.44 -16.75
C PRO A 314 7.86 -7.64 -17.56
N PHE A 315 8.67 -8.03 -18.53
CA PHE A 315 8.56 -9.31 -19.23
C PHE A 315 9.79 -10.16 -18.97
N GLU A 316 9.62 -11.46 -18.73
CA GLU A 316 10.73 -12.41 -18.71
C GLU A 316 11.11 -12.80 -20.15
N VAL A 317 12.21 -12.25 -20.64
CA VAL A 317 12.61 -12.32 -22.05
C VAL A 317 13.88 -13.14 -22.20
N LYS A 318 13.90 -14.00 -23.22
CA LYS A 318 15.08 -14.75 -23.65
C LYS A 318 15.73 -14.13 -24.89
N THR A 319 14.90 -13.64 -25.82
CA THR A 319 15.36 -13.08 -27.09
C THR A 319 14.60 -11.79 -27.40
N ILE A 320 15.30 -10.78 -27.90
CA ILE A 320 14.75 -9.53 -28.39
C ILE A 320 15.08 -9.39 -29.87
N ILE A 321 14.07 -9.08 -30.69
CA ILE A 321 14.26 -8.79 -32.10
C ILE A 321 13.92 -7.32 -32.33
N ILE A 322 14.92 -6.57 -32.79
CA ILE A 322 14.76 -5.20 -33.27
C ILE A 322 14.65 -5.27 -34.78
N LEU A 323 13.54 -4.78 -35.34
CA LEU A 323 13.32 -4.80 -36.78
C LEU A 323 12.76 -3.47 -37.26
N THR A 324 13.06 -3.17 -38.51
CA THR A 324 12.51 -2.01 -39.22
C THR A 324 11.76 -2.47 -40.44
N THR A 325 10.81 -1.65 -40.91
CA THR A 325 10.04 -1.95 -42.11
C THR A 325 10.02 -0.76 -43.04
N GLY A 326 10.26 -1.01 -44.33
CA GLY A 326 10.02 -0.02 -45.38
C GLY A 326 11.07 1.09 -45.46
N ILE A 327 12.31 0.82 -45.04
CA ILE A 327 13.41 1.78 -45.19
C ILE A 327 14.08 1.55 -46.55
N SER A 328 14.17 2.61 -47.36
CA SER A 328 14.87 2.57 -48.65
C SER A 328 16.36 2.88 -48.55
N SER A 329 16.79 3.45 -47.43
CA SER A 329 18.17 3.87 -47.15
C SER A 329 18.90 2.91 -46.20
N PRO A 330 20.25 2.80 -46.31
CA PRO A 330 21.07 2.07 -45.35
C PRO A 330 20.88 2.57 -43.91
N LEU A 331 20.89 1.65 -42.95
CA LEU A 331 20.70 1.97 -41.53
C LEU A 331 21.97 1.70 -40.73
N THR A 332 22.43 2.67 -39.95
CA THR A 332 23.58 2.51 -39.07
C THR A 332 23.14 2.53 -37.62
N LEU A 333 23.20 1.38 -36.95
CA LEU A 333 22.86 1.24 -35.53
C LEU A 333 24.15 1.31 -34.71
N CYS A 334 24.19 2.20 -33.73
CA CYS A 334 25.36 2.40 -32.89
C CYS A 334 25.26 1.60 -31.60
N GLU A 335 24.15 1.70 -30.86
CA GLU A 335 24.00 1.01 -29.59
C GLU A 335 22.57 0.50 -29.38
N LEU A 336 22.45 -0.67 -28.74
CA LEU A 336 21.23 -1.31 -28.28
C LEU A 336 21.34 -1.53 -26.76
N GLU A 337 20.62 -0.74 -26.00
CA GLU A 337 20.60 -0.83 -24.54
C GLU A 337 19.28 -1.44 -24.09
N ILE A 338 19.35 -2.42 -23.19
CA ILE A 338 18.18 -3.07 -22.63
C ILE A 338 18.26 -2.91 -21.11
N PHE A 339 17.35 -2.12 -20.54
CA PHE A 339 17.32 -1.89 -19.10
C PHE A 339 16.37 -2.86 -18.42
N GLY A 340 16.88 -3.50 -17.38
CA GLY A 340 16.21 -4.60 -16.73
C GLY A 340 16.98 -5.19 -15.56
N ASP A 341 16.53 -6.38 -15.14
CA ASP A 341 17.14 -7.12 -14.04
C ASP A 341 17.11 -8.64 -14.29
N CYS A 342 17.60 -9.42 -13.34
CA CYS A 342 17.54 -10.88 -13.40
C CYS A 342 16.08 -11.39 -13.44
N ALA A 343 15.83 -12.40 -14.27
CA ALA A 343 14.58 -13.14 -14.20
C ALA A 343 14.52 -13.98 -12.90
N PRO A 344 13.36 -14.03 -12.22
CA PRO A 344 13.18 -14.93 -11.09
C PRO A 344 13.46 -16.39 -11.48
N PRO A 345 14.03 -17.20 -10.58
CA PRO A 345 14.33 -16.90 -9.18
C PRO A 345 15.73 -16.31 -8.96
N TYR A 346 16.39 -15.83 -10.02
CA TYR A 346 17.81 -15.49 -9.95
C TYR A 346 18.07 -14.05 -9.53
N PHE A 347 19.23 -13.81 -8.93
CA PHE A 347 19.72 -12.49 -8.54
C PHE A 347 21.25 -12.39 -8.63
N GLY A 348 21.77 -11.19 -8.34
CA GLY A 348 23.19 -10.88 -8.39
C GLY A 348 23.61 -10.26 -9.72
N ILE A 349 24.87 -9.82 -9.78
CA ILE A 349 25.44 -9.20 -10.98
C ILE A 349 25.30 -10.14 -12.18
N ASP A 350 25.79 -11.38 -12.03
CA ASP A 350 25.77 -12.44 -13.06
C ASP A 350 24.42 -13.19 -13.17
N CYS A 351 23.42 -12.89 -12.33
CA CYS A 351 22.14 -13.61 -12.25
C CYS A 351 22.26 -15.13 -12.00
N ASP A 352 23.22 -15.55 -11.18
CA ASP A 352 23.53 -16.95 -10.93
C ASP A 352 23.18 -17.43 -9.51
N MET A 353 22.84 -16.51 -8.62
CA MET A 353 22.37 -16.81 -7.26
C MET A 353 20.86 -16.90 -7.24
N VAL A 354 20.29 -17.67 -6.30
CA VAL A 354 18.84 -17.94 -6.23
C VAL A 354 18.22 -17.26 -5.01
N CYS A 355 17.18 -16.47 -5.21
CA CYS A 355 16.45 -15.80 -4.13
C CYS A 355 15.92 -16.81 -3.11
N SER A 356 15.78 -16.38 -1.85
CA SER A 356 15.09 -17.18 -0.83
C SER A 356 13.70 -17.61 -1.33
N GLU A 357 13.35 -18.89 -1.14
CA GLU A 357 12.03 -19.41 -1.49
C GLU A 357 10.89 -18.72 -0.72
N SER A 358 11.23 -18.05 0.39
CA SER A 358 10.30 -17.26 1.18
C SER A 358 10.03 -15.86 0.62
N CYS A 359 10.80 -15.42 -0.37
CA CYS A 359 10.50 -14.21 -1.12
C CYS A 359 9.22 -14.41 -1.94
N LEU A 360 8.34 -13.42 -1.95
CA LEU A 360 7.12 -13.45 -2.76
C LEU A 360 7.49 -13.50 -4.25
N HIS A 361 6.98 -14.52 -4.95
CA HIS A 361 7.32 -14.83 -6.35
C HIS A 361 8.83 -15.03 -6.60
N GLN A 362 9.61 -15.39 -5.57
CA GLN A 362 11.07 -15.55 -5.65
C GLN A 362 11.77 -14.32 -6.23
N ARG A 363 11.26 -13.12 -5.90
CA ARG A 363 11.89 -11.84 -6.30
C ARG A 363 12.68 -11.24 -5.15
N CYS A 364 13.94 -10.93 -5.42
CA CYS A 364 14.85 -10.25 -4.51
C CYS A 364 15.69 -9.22 -5.27
N ASN A 365 16.34 -8.32 -4.53
CA ASN A 365 17.26 -7.34 -5.08
C ASN A 365 18.63 -7.99 -5.40
N LEU A 366 19.59 -7.18 -5.84
CA LEU A 366 20.92 -7.64 -6.23
C LEU A 366 21.72 -8.29 -5.10
N GLU A 367 21.43 -7.93 -3.85
CA GLU A 367 22.04 -8.50 -2.65
C GLU A 367 21.27 -9.72 -2.11
N GLY A 368 20.17 -10.14 -2.75
CA GLY A 368 19.37 -11.29 -2.35
C GLY A 368 18.27 -10.96 -1.32
N LYS A 369 18.13 -9.70 -0.93
CA LYS A 369 17.06 -9.25 -0.02
C LYS A 369 15.72 -9.27 -0.76
N CYS A 370 14.72 -9.93 -0.19
CA CYS A 370 13.43 -10.09 -0.83
C CYS A 370 12.75 -8.74 -1.10
N LEU A 371 12.10 -8.59 -2.25
CA LEU A 371 11.30 -7.39 -2.52
C LEU A 371 9.99 -7.39 -1.71
N ALA A 372 9.45 -8.57 -1.44
CA ALA A 372 8.30 -8.80 -0.56
C ALA A 372 8.35 -10.20 0.06
N CYS A 373 7.68 -10.40 1.19
CA CYS A 373 7.63 -11.70 1.88
C CYS A 373 6.32 -12.44 1.61
N GLN A 374 6.38 -13.77 1.57
CA GLN A 374 5.19 -14.62 1.51
C GLN A 374 4.53 -14.71 2.90
N GLY A 375 3.21 -14.49 2.95
CA GLY A 375 2.41 -14.67 4.18
C GLY A 375 2.87 -13.81 5.34
N SER A 376 3.11 -14.43 6.50
CA SER A 376 3.53 -13.77 7.75
C SER A 376 5.04 -13.65 7.91
N LYS A 377 5.84 -13.97 6.89
CA LYS A 377 7.31 -13.89 6.97
C LYS A 377 7.81 -12.44 6.91
N ALA A 378 9.01 -12.19 7.43
CA ALA A 378 9.70 -10.92 7.54
C ALA A 378 11.23 -11.10 7.60
N GLY A 379 11.94 -9.99 7.79
CA GLY A 379 13.39 -9.92 7.67
C GLY A 379 13.83 -9.80 6.21
N ASP A 380 15.12 -9.51 6.00
CA ASP A 380 15.69 -9.24 4.67
C ASP A 380 15.48 -10.41 3.70
N LEU A 381 15.64 -11.64 4.17
CA LEU A 381 15.48 -12.86 3.37
C LEU A 381 14.09 -13.51 3.52
N CYS A 382 13.16 -12.86 4.23
CA CYS A 382 11.86 -13.41 4.57
C CYS A 382 11.95 -14.77 5.28
N LEU A 383 13.04 -15.05 6.00
CA LEU A 383 13.23 -16.33 6.71
C LEU A 383 12.72 -16.26 8.15
N GLU A 384 12.63 -15.06 8.69
CA GLU A 384 11.97 -14.85 9.96
C GLU A 384 10.48 -15.03 9.67
N VAL A 385 9.82 -15.98 10.31
CA VAL A 385 8.40 -15.77 10.56
C VAL A 385 8.36 -14.46 11.35
N ARG A 386 7.45 -13.51 11.03
CA ARG A 386 7.13 -12.48 12.02
C ARG A 386 6.71 -13.26 13.26
N GLN A 387 7.65 -13.51 14.17
CA GLN A 387 7.34 -13.56 15.56
C GLN A 387 6.73 -12.17 15.75
N LYS A 388 5.40 -12.07 15.72
CA LYS A 388 4.79 -10.89 16.32
C LYS A 388 5.50 -10.81 17.66
N HIS A 389 6.22 -9.73 17.89
CA HIS A 389 6.84 -9.48 19.18
C HIS A 389 5.80 -9.83 20.24
N GLY A 390 6.07 -10.89 21.00
CA GLY A 390 5.09 -11.56 21.86
C GLY A 390 4.71 -12.98 21.45
N ALA A 391 5.70 -13.89 21.34
CA ALA A 391 5.46 -15.32 21.57
C ALA A 391 5.13 -15.57 23.05
N SER A 392 3.96 -15.08 23.45
CA SER A 392 3.08 -15.58 24.50
C SER A 392 1.68 -15.42 23.91
N PHE A 393 1.42 -16.14 22.83
CA PHE A 393 0.19 -16.09 22.06
C PHE A 393 -0.95 -16.76 22.83
N ASN A 394 -1.57 -15.96 23.66
CA ASN A 394 -2.57 -16.36 24.64
C ASN A 394 -3.87 -15.66 24.27
N PHE A 395 -4.67 -16.08 23.28
CA PHE A 395 -6.08 -15.63 23.05
C PHE A 395 -6.42 -14.10 23.05
N CYS A 396 -5.46 -13.23 23.31
CA CYS A 396 -5.66 -11.88 23.77
C CYS A 396 -4.81 -10.98 22.87
N HIS A 397 -5.51 -10.06 22.23
CA HIS A 397 -4.94 -9.12 21.28
C HIS A 397 -4.55 -7.81 21.95
N CYS A 398 -4.19 -7.88 23.24
CA CYS A 398 -3.70 -6.76 24.01
C CYS A 398 -2.17 -6.85 24.14
N LEU A 399 -1.51 -5.71 24.31
CA LEU A 399 -0.07 -5.67 24.61
C LEU A 399 0.26 -6.39 25.93
N HIS A 400 -0.68 -6.41 26.87
CA HIS A 400 -0.58 -7.10 28.15
C HIS A 400 -1.86 -7.89 28.41
N CYS A 401 -1.73 -9.20 28.59
CA CYS A 401 -2.84 -10.10 28.90
C CYS A 401 -2.86 -10.43 30.40
N ASP A 402 -4.05 -10.66 30.95
CA ASP A 402 -4.19 -11.22 32.29
C ASP A 402 -3.74 -12.70 32.33
N HIS A 403 -3.60 -13.24 33.54
CA HIS A 403 -3.24 -14.65 33.76
C HIS A 403 -4.19 -15.65 33.11
N ASP A 404 -5.44 -15.26 32.86
CA ASP A 404 -6.45 -16.07 32.18
C ASP A 404 -6.45 -15.86 30.66
N MET A 405 -5.42 -15.22 30.12
CA MET A 405 -5.27 -14.93 28.68
C MET A 405 -6.35 -14.00 28.14
N SER A 406 -6.91 -13.15 29.01
CA SER A 406 -7.94 -12.19 28.64
C SER A 406 -7.41 -10.75 28.63
N CYS A 407 -8.03 -9.92 27.79
CA CYS A 407 -7.83 -8.48 27.80
C CYS A 407 -8.67 -7.82 28.89
N LYS A 408 -8.11 -6.84 29.61
CA LYS A 408 -8.91 -5.92 30.44
C LYS A 408 -9.62 -4.90 29.58
N LYS A 409 -10.72 -4.37 30.09
CA LYS A 409 -11.41 -3.24 29.45
C LYS A 409 -10.48 -2.03 29.35
N GLY A 410 -10.35 -1.44 28.17
CA GLY A 410 -9.48 -0.28 27.89
C GLY A 410 -8.01 -0.63 27.74
N SER A 411 -7.67 -1.90 27.50
CA SER A 411 -6.28 -2.30 27.24
C SER A 411 -5.78 -1.76 25.89
N HIS A 412 -4.49 -1.50 25.79
CA HIS A 412 -3.84 -1.20 24.51
C HIS A 412 -3.77 -2.45 23.65
N CYS A 413 -4.25 -2.33 22.41
CA CYS A 413 -4.33 -3.45 21.48
C CYS A 413 -3.01 -3.66 20.73
N VAL A 414 -2.75 -4.89 20.30
CA VAL A 414 -1.73 -5.17 19.31
C VAL A 414 -2.21 -4.69 17.94
N ARG A 415 -1.28 -4.28 17.07
CA ARG A 415 -1.59 -3.78 15.73
C ARG A 415 -2.49 -4.76 14.96
N GLY A 416 -3.52 -4.24 14.30
CA GLY A 416 -4.54 -5.02 13.59
C GLY A 416 -5.76 -5.40 14.43
N TRP A 417 -5.82 -4.96 15.69
CA TRP A 417 -6.93 -5.20 16.60
C TRP A 417 -7.31 -3.93 17.35
N PHE A 418 -8.60 -3.75 17.60
CA PHE A 418 -9.15 -2.61 18.33
C PHE A 418 -10.39 -2.99 19.14
N GLY A 419 -10.89 -2.07 19.96
CA GLY A 419 -12.03 -2.27 20.83
C GLY A 419 -11.66 -2.29 22.31
N ASP A 420 -12.67 -2.28 23.17
CA ASP A 420 -12.49 -2.20 24.63
C ASP A 420 -11.69 -3.38 25.19
N TYR A 421 -11.72 -4.53 24.52
CA TYR A 421 -11.00 -5.75 24.86
C TYR A 421 -10.13 -6.26 23.70
N CYS A 422 -9.82 -5.37 22.74
CA CYS A 422 -9.10 -5.72 21.51
C CYS A 422 -9.74 -6.89 20.76
N GLU A 423 -11.06 -6.97 20.80
CA GLU A 423 -11.82 -8.09 20.27
C GLU A 423 -12.10 -7.99 18.78
N TYR A 424 -11.96 -6.80 18.18
CA TYR A 424 -12.29 -6.55 16.79
C TYR A 424 -11.05 -6.54 15.93
N LYS A 425 -11.09 -7.29 14.84
CA LYS A 425 -10.08 -7.22 13.79
C LYS A 425 -10.22 -5.89 13.06
N ASP A 426 -9.14 -5.15 12.96
CA ASP A 426 -9.09 -3.89 12.22
C ASP A 426 -8.73 -4.16 10.75
N LEU A 427 -9.67 -3.90 9.85
CA LEU A 427 -9.45 -4.02 8.41
C LEU A 427 -8.66 -2.86 7.83
N ALA A 428 -8.58 -1.71 8.52
CA ALA A 428 -7.91 -0.52 8.03
C ALA A 428 -6.39 -0.70 7.92
N VAL A 429 -5.80 -1.56 8.77
CA VAL A 429 -4.35 -1.81 8.82
C VAL A 429 -3.79 -2.40 7.51
N ASN A 430 -4.61 -3.11 6.73
CA ASN A 430 -4.20 -3.70 5.46
C ASN A 430 -4.75 -2.93 4.24
N ALA A 431 -5.45 -1.82 4.45
CA ALA A 431 -6.03 -1.05 3.36
C ALA A 431 -5.00 -0.07 2.78
N SER A 432 -5.06 0.10 1.46
CA SER A 432 -4.36 1.19 0.78
C SER A 432 -5.03 2.53 1.09
N SER A 433 -4.26 3.62 1.04
CA SER A 433 -4.70 5.03 1.19
C SER A 433 -5.06 5.54 2.60
N ILE A 434 -4.76 4.82 3.67
CA ILE A 434 -4.81 5.37 5.03
C ILE A 434 -3.49 6.09 5.38
N HIS A 435 -3.56 7.27 6.00
CA HIS A 435 -2.40 7.85 6.67
C HIS A 435 -1.84 6.82 7.66
N GLU A 436 -0.55 6.48 7.60
CA GLU A 436 0.01 5.38 8.41
C GLU A 436 -0.28 5.61 9.91
N GLU A 437 -0.26 6.87 10.34
CA GLU A 437 -0.58 7.35 11.69
C GLU A 437 -2.00 6.98 12.14
N LEU A 438 -2.97 6.87 11.23
CA LEU A 438 -4.35 6.51 11.58
C LEU A 438 -4.57 5.01 11.81
N SER A 439 -3.57 4.19 11.47
CA SER A 439 -3.61 2.72 11.53
C SER A 439 -2.45 2.13 12.36
N ASP A 440 -1.71 2.98 13.05
CA ASP A 440 -0.57 2.61 13.90
C ASP A 440 -1.00 2.01 15.26
N ASN A 441 -2.31 1.99 15.51
CA ASN A 441 -2.95 1.51 16.74
C ASN A 441 -2.70 2.41 17.96
N SER A 442 -2.46 3.70 17.73
CA SER A 442 -2.29 4.73 18.73
C SER A 442 -3.33 5.83 18.56
N ASP A 443 -4.00 6.19 19.65
CA ASP A 443 -4.88 7.37 19.69
C ASP A 443 -4.10 8.68 19.98
N MET A 444 -2.77 8.61 20.09
CA MET A 444 -1.89 9.76 20.40
C MET A 444 -1.34 10.47 19.16
N THR A 445 -1.42 9.82 18.01
CA THR A 445 -0.82 10.24 16.74
C THR A 445 -1.92 10.81 15.85
N CYS A 446 -2.05 12.14 15.83
CA CYS A 446 -3.16 12.77 15.14
C CYS A 446 -2.74 13.48 13.86
N VAL A 447 -3.52 13.29 12.80
CA VAL A 447 -3.36 13.99 11.52
C VAL A 447 -4.48 14.99 11.33
N ARG A 448 -4.17 16.10 10.66
CA ARG A 448 -5.13 17.10 10.21
C ARG A 448 -5.16 17.09 8.68
N PRO A 449 -6.04 16.29 8.05
CA PRO A 449 -6.08 16.18 6.59
C PRO A 449 -6.44 17.52 5.96
N VAL A 450 -5.83 17.84 4.82
CA VAL A 450 -6.04 19.11 4.10
C VAL A 450 -7.51 19.39 3.78
N LYS A 451 -8.32 18.34 3.61
CA LYS A 451 -9.73 18.42 3.20
C LYS A 451 -10.71 17.81 4.22
N ASN A 452 -10.29 17.58 5.47
CA ASN A 452 -11.11 16.98 6.54
C ASN A 452 -11.87 15.71 6.10
N PHE A 453 -11.21 14.83 5.35
CA PHE A 453 -11.69 13.50 5.05
C PHE A 453 -10.55 12.49 5.06
N VAL A 454 -10.91 11.22 5.31
CA VAL A 454 -10.03 10.06 5.21
C VAL A 454 -10.66 9.07 4.25
N THR A 455 -9.84 8.48 3.40
CA THR A 455 -10.25 7.44 2.44
C THR A 455 -9.51 6.15 2.78
N VAL A 456 -10.21 5.03 2.73
CA VAL A 456 -9.65 3.70 2.97
C VAL A 456 -10.05 2.82 1.80
N THR A 457 -9.07 2.22 1.12
CA THR A 457 -9.26 1.44 -0.10
C THR A 457 -8.78 0.00 0.13
N PHE A 458 -9.70 -0.95 0.07
CA PHE A 458 -9.43 -2.38 0.24
C PHE A 458 -9.05 -3.02 -1.10
N GLU A 459 -8.22 -4.06 -1.07
CA GLU A 459 -7.88 -4.82 -2.29
C GLU A 459 -9.11 -5.57 -2.84
N GLU A 460 -9.90 -6.13 -1.93
CA GLU A 460 -11.11 -6.91 -2.20
C GLU A 460 -12.38 -6.18 -1.72
N LEU A 461 -13.55 -6.68 -2.12
CA LEU A 461 -14.83 -6.18 -1.63
C LEU A 461 -15.02 -6.61 -0.17
N MET A 462 -14.98 -5.63 0.74
CA MET A 462 -15.16 -5.85 2.16
C MET A 462 -16.58 -5.53 2.59
N GLN A 463 -17.15 -6.37 3.45
CA GLN A 463 -18.39 -6.04 4.13
C GLN A 463 -18.08 -5.26 5.41
N ILE A 464 -18.53 -4.02 5.49
CA ILE A 464 -18.28 -3.16 6.64
C ILE A 464 -19.58 -3.00 7.43
N ASN A 465 -19.53 -3.31 8.73
CA ASN A 465 -20.68 -3.10 9.61
C ASN A 465 -20.62 -1.71 10.28
N TRP A 466 -19.48 -1.36 10.87
CA TRP A 466 -19.26 -0.08 11.52
C TRP A 466 -17.77 0.31 11.51
N VAL A 467 -17.47 1.57 11.80
CA VAL A 467 -16.11 2.09 11.92
C VAL A 467 -15.97 2.85 13.23
N ARG A 468 -14.75 2.92 13.77
CA ARG A 468 -14.40 3.77 14.91
C ARG A 468 -13.47 4.88 14.43
N ALA A 469 -13.82 6.12 14.73
CA ALA A 469 -12.94 7.26 14.50
C ALA A 469 -12.73 8.02 15.80
N THR A 470 -11.47 8.31 16.12
CA THR A 470 -11.09 9.06 17.33
C THR A 470 -10.57 10.43 16.94
N PHE A 471 -11.06 11.48 17.58
CA PHE A 471 -10.68 12.88 17.31
C PHE A 471 -10.22 13.60 18.56
N THR A 472 -9.37 14.61 18.38
CA THR A 472 -8.92 15.50 19.47
C THR A 472 -10.01 16.43 19.98
N GLU A 473 -11.00 16.72 19.14
CA GLU A 473 -12.09 17.67 19.38
C GLU A 473 -13.38 17.12 18.75
N PRO A 474 -14.57 17.67 19.08
CA PRO A 474 -15.81 17.22 18.45
C PRO A 474 -15.78 17.32 16.92
N ALA A 475 -16.03 16.20 16.24
CA ALA A 475 -16.20 16.13 14.80
C ALA A 475 -17.64 16.52 14.44
N GLU A 476 -17.83 17.70 13.86
CA GLU A 476 -19.15 18.17 13.40
C GLU A 476 -19.41 17.75 11.95
N GLY A 477 -20.66 17.44 11.63
CA GLY A 477 -21.07 17.14 10.26
C GLY A 477 -20.40 15.90 9.67
N LEU A 478 -20.21 14.86 10.47
CA LEU A 478 -19.72 13.56 10.00
C LEU A 478 -20.59 13.06 8.84
N GLU A 479 -19.97 12.68 7.75
CA GLU A 479 -20.59 12.11 6.57
C GLU A 479 -19.76 10.91 6.11
N MET A 480 -20.41 9.78 5.84
CA MET A 480 -19.74 8.55 5.39
C MET A 480 -20.24 8.14 4.01
N ALA A 481 -19.30 7.94 3.08
CA ALA A 481 -19.55 7.52 1.71
C ALA A 481 -18.86 6.17 1.44
N LEU A 482 -19.55 5.31 0.69
CA LEU A 482 -19.14 3.94 0.40
C LEU A 482 -19.13 3.75 -1.11
N TYR A 483 -18.07 3.15 -1.67
CA TYR A 483 -17.92 2.94 -3.13
C TYR A 483 -17.60 1.49 -3.48
N SER A 484 -18.18 1.00 -4.58
CA SER A 484 -18.05 -0.39 -5.00
C SER A 484 -16.72 -0.72 -5.68
N LYS A 485 -16.15 0.23 -6.44
CA LYS A 485 -14.90 0.04 -7.18
C LYS A 485 -13.98 1.25 -7.09
N ASN A 486 -14.43 2.40 -7.57
CA ASN A 486 -13.59 3.59 -7.70
C ASN A 486 -14.38 4.87 -7.34
N PRO A 487 -13.88 5.69 -6.40
CA PRO A 487 -14.57 6.91 -5.95
C PRO A 487 -14.67 8.01 -7.01
N VAL A 488 -13.90 7.93 -8.08
CA VAL A 488 -13.92 8.90 -9.19
C VAL A 488 -15.06 8.61 -10.18
N ILE A 489 -15.43 7.33 -10.36
CA ILE A 489 -16.36 6.90 -11.41
C ILE A 489 -17.71 6.49 -10.81
N ASP A 490 -17.71 5.89 -9.62
CA ASP A 490 -18.93 5.38 -8.99
C ASP A 490 -19.64 6.49 -8.19
N GLU A 491 -20.96 6.54 -8.30
CA GLU A 491 -21.75 7.38 -7.40
C GLU A 491 -21.58 6.89 -5.94
N PRO A 492 -21.23 7.78 -5.00
CA PRO A 492 -21.11 7.43 -3.60
C PRO A 492 -22.43 6.89 -3.05
N LEU A 493 -22.41 5.70 -2.47
CA LEU A 493 -23.52 5.22 -1.66
C LEU A 493 -23.43 5.88 -0.29
N TRP A 494 -24.04 7.06 -0.20
CA TRP A 494 -24.09 7.82 1.05
C TRP A 494 -24.84 7.06 2.13
N CYS A 495 -24.28 7.10 3.32
CA CYS A 495 -24.83 6.53 4.53
C CYS A 495 -26.10 7.27 5.00
N LYS A 496 -27.25 7.06 4.33
CA LYS A 496 -28.50 7.80 4.58
C LYS A 496 -29.04 7.65 6.02
N ARG A 497 -28.66 6.59 6.72
CA ARG A 497 -29.08 6.29 8.10
C ARG A 497 -27.88 6.11 9.03
N MET A 498 -26.89 7.00 8.89
CA MET A 498 -25.71 6.99 9.76
C MET A 498 -26.11 7.15 11.22
N ARG A 499 -25.70 6.18 12.05
CA ARG A 499 -25.83 6.21 13.50
C ARG A 499 -24.45 6.44 14.08
N VAL A 500 -24.35 7.41 14.97
CA VAL A 500 -23.09 7.82 15.57
C VAL A 500 -23.25 7.70 17.08
N LEU A 501 -22.46 6.82 17.69
CA LEU A 501 -22.34 6.73 19.14
C LEU A 501 -21.08 7.50 19.55
N ASN A 502 -21.28 8.65 20.19
CA ASN A 502 -20.21 9.49 20.70
C ASN A 502 -19.87 9.08 22.14
N LYS A 503 -18.60 8.79 22.38
CA LYS A 503 -18.03 8.50 23.69
C LYS A 503 -16.86 9.45 23.92
N MET A 504 -16.71 9.90 25.16
CA MET A 504 -15.50 10.57 25.60
C MET A 504 -14.71 9.57 26.42
N ASP A 505 -13.43 9.37 26.08
CA ASP A 505 -12.57 8.48 26.84
C ASP A 505 -11.98 9.18 28.09
N ALA A 506 -11.12 8.48 28.83
CA ALA A 506 -10.48 9.04 30.02
C ALA A 506 -9.45 10.15 29.71
N THR A 507 -9.04 10.30 28.45
CA THR A 507 -8.08 11.30 27.97
C THR A 507 -8.75 12.52 27.32
N ASN A 508 -10.09 12.57 27.33
CA ASN A 508 -10.94 13.58 26.67
C ASN A 508 -10.93 13.53 25.14
N LEU A 509 -10.49 12.42 24.53
CA LEU A 509 -10.66 12.19 23.11
C LEU A 509 -12.11 11.85 22.79
N HIS A 510 -12.54 12.28 21.60
CA HIS A 510 -13.88 12.08 21.08
C HIS A 510 -13.92 10.85 20.18
N ILE A 511 -14.51 9.77 20.67
CA ILE A 511 -14.62 8.49 19.96
C ILE A 511 -16.01 8.38 19.34
N TYR A 512 -16.04 8.14 18.03
CA TYR A 512 -17.25 7.96 17.25
C TYR A 512 -17.32 6.53 16.71
N ASP A 513 -18.24 5.72 17.25
CA ASP A 513 -18.62 4.45 16.62
C ASP A 513 -19.73 4.76 15.58
N ILE A 514 -19.41 4.59 14.30
CA ILE A 514 -20.25 4.99 13.16
C ILE A 514 -20.75 3.76 12.43
N ASN A 515 -22.07 3.60 12.32
CA ASN A 515 -22.72 2.47 11.64
C ASN A 515 -23.67 2.97 10.54
N CYS A 516 -23.66 2.33 9.37
CA CYS A 516 -24.54 2.68 8.26
C CYS A 516 -25.88 1.96 8.20
N GLY A 517 -26.14 1.00 9.10
CA GLY A 517 -27.38 0.22 9.15
C GLY A 517 -27.62 -0.68 7.93
N ALA A 518 -26.77 -0.60 6.91
CA ALA A 518 -26.80 -1.43 5.72
C ALA A 518 -25.48 -2.18 5.61
N ARG A 519 -25.57 -3.51 5.50
CA ARG A 519 -24.44 -4.39 5.26
C ARG A 519 -24.09 -4.32 3.77
N ILE A 520 -23.17 -3.42 3.43
CA ILE A 520 -22.77 -3.12 2.05
C ILE A 520 -21.37 -3.68 1.81
N PHE A 521 -21.19 -4.35 0.68
CA PHE A 521 -19.86 -4.69 0.18
C PHE A 521 -19.28 -3.48 -0.56
N MET A 522 -18.06 -3.10 -0.21
CA MET A 522 -17.41 -1.94 -0.79
C MET A 522 -15.91 -2.16 -0.91
N LYS A 523 -15.33 -1.44 -1.87
CA LYS A 523 -13.88 -1.40 -2.06
C LYS A 523 -13.28 -0.14 -1.46
N VAL A 524 -14.03 0.95 -1.41
CA VAL A 524 -13.57 2.22 -0.83
C VAL A 524 -14.55 2.73 0.20
N LEU A 525 -14.04 3.15 1.35
CA LEU A 525 -14.77 3.84 2.40
C LEU A 525 -14.17 5.23 2.56
N GLN A 526 -15.02 6.26 2.65
CA GLN A 526 -14.61 7.62 2.95
C GLN A 526 -15.38 8.15 4.16
N LEU A 527 -14.66 8.72 5.11
CA LEU A 527 -15.23 9.46 6.24
C LEU A 527 -14.84 10.94 6.11
N ALA A 528 -15.82 11.83 6.10
CA ALA A 528 -15.63 13.28 6.02
C ALA A 528 -16.26 13.99 7.25
N TRP A 529 -15.73 15.15 7.61
CA TRP A 529 -16.26 16.01 8.66
C TRP A 529 -16.05 17.50 8.34
N LYS A 530 -16.76 18.38 9.05
CA LYS A 530 -16.79 19.83 8.77
C LYS A 530 -15.98 20.67 9.76
N SER A 531 -15.75 20.19 10.98
CA SER A 531 -14.95 20.91 11.97
C SER A 531 -13.44 20.82 11.68
N ASN A 532 -12.64 21.64 12.35
CA ASN A 532 -11.17 21.60 12.24
C ASN A 532 -10.52 20.52 13.14
N ALA A 533 -11.31 19.55 13.59
CA ALA A 533 -10.86 18.48 14.46
C ALA A 533 -9.81 17.63 13.75
N SER A 534 -8.73 17.30 14.47
CA SER A 534 -7.73 16.33 14.01
C SER A 534 -8.22 14.93 14.32
N ILE A 535 -7.99 13.99 13.41
CA ILE A 535 -8.30 12.58 13.59
C ILE A 535 -7.03 11.85 14.04
N CYS A 536 -7.16 11.01 15.07
CA CYS A 536 -6.04 10.30 15.70
C CYS A 536 -6.00 8.83 15.32
N SER A 537 -7.16 8.19 15.20
CA SER A 537 -7.21 6.80 14.75
C SER A 537 -8.47 6.56 13.93
N PHE A 538 -8.36 5.61 12.99
CA PHE A 538 -9.46 5.20 12.15
C PHE A 538 -9.47 3.68 11.97
N HIS A 539 -10.39 3.02 12.66
CA HIS A 539 -10.52 1.57 12.64
C HIS A 539 -11.75 1.14 11.85
N VAL A 540 -11.60 0.08 11.05
CA VAL A 540 -12.70 -0.52 10.29
C VAL A 540 -12.99 -1.89 10.86
N TYR A 541 -14.23 -2.09 11.33
CA TYR A 541 -14.66 -3.35 11.90
C TYR A 541 -14.60 -4.50 10.89
N GLY A 542 -13.78 -5.50 11.19
CA GLY A 542 -13.70 -6.75 10.43
C GLY A 542 -14.43 -7.93 11.05
N GLY A 543 -15.03 -7.79 12.23
CA GLY A 543 -15.57 -8.91 13.01
C GLY A 543 -14.66 -9.33 14.17
N ARG A 544 -15.12 -10.32 14.94
CA ARG A 544 -14.40 -10.94 16.06
C ARG A 544 -14.12 -12.40 15.73
N ASN A 545 -13.03 -12.97 16.25
CA ASN A 545 -12.86 -14.43 16.19
C ASN A 545 -13.83 -15.12 17.17
N MET A 546 -14.97 -15.56 16.66
CA MET A 546 -16.02 -16.26 17.40
C MET A 546 -15.61 -17.69 17.75
N ALA A 547 -14.68 -18.31 17.01
CA ALA A 547 -14.26 -19.69 17.22
C ALA A 547 -13.69 -19.88 18.63
N ALA A 548 -12.92 -18.88 19.07
CA ALA A 548 -12.35 -18.77 20.40
C ALA A 548 -13.38 -18.85 21.55
N LEU A 549 -14.65 -18.55 21.26
CA LEU A 549 -15.76 -18.59 22.22
C LEU A 549 -16.53 -19.92 22.19
N GLY A 550 -16.27 -20.76 21.18
CA GLY A 550 -16.92 -22.05 21.00
C GLY A 550 -16.18 -23.20 21.69
N GLN A 551 -16.77 -24.37 21.55
CA GLN A 551 -16.21 -25.64 21.99
C GLN A 551 -16.06 -26.54 20.77
N VAL A 552 -14.89 -27.15 20.61
CA VAL A 552 -14.61 -28.06 19.50
C VAL A 552 -14.42 -29.47 19.98
N TRP A 553 -15.09 -30.38 19.29
CA TRP A 553 -15.08 -31.82 19.56
C TRP A 553 -14.70 -32.58 18.30
N LEU A 554 -13.81 -33.55 18.45
CA LEU A 554 -13.58 -34.58 17.44
C LEU A 554 -14.46 -35.79 17.79
N THR A 555 -15.36 -36.15 16.87
CA THR A 555 -16.25 -37.31 17.04
C THR A 555 -15.76 -38.45 16.17
N ASN A 556 -15.56 -39.63 16.78
CA ASN A 556 -15.19 -40.86 16.07
C ASN A 556 -16.43 -41.70 15.79
N PRO A 557 -16.50 -42.40 14.64
CA PRO A 557 -17.60 -43.32 14.38
C PRO A 557 -17.57 -44.49 15.36
N GLY A 558 -18.70 -44.77 16.02
CA GLY A 558 -18.88 -45.97 16.86
C GLY A 558 -18.30 -45.90 18.28
N GLY A 559 -17.82 -44.74 18.74
CA GLY A 559 -17.40 -44.54 20.13
C GLY A 559 -18.11 -43.35 20.78
N ASP A 560 -18.67 -43.56 21.98
CA ASP A 560 -19.35 -42.52 22.79
C ASP A 560 -18.40 -41.42 23.31
N THR A 561 -17.11 -41.46 22.98
CA THR A 561 -16.10 -40.54 23.53
C THR A 561 -15.78 -39.42 22.55
N ASN A 562 -16.42 -38.26 22.76
CA ASN A 562 -16.01 -37.00 22.14
C ASN A 562 -14.68 -36.54 22.76
N VAL A 563 -13.65 -36.33 21.94
CA VAL A 563 -12.37 -35.78 22.39
C VAL A 563 -12.39 -34.27 22.15
N THR A 564 -12.08 -33.47 23.16
CA THR A 564 -11.93 -32.01 22.97
C THR A 564 -10.79 -31.72 22.01
N ALA A 565 -11.08 -30.99 20.94
CA ALA A 565 -10.10 -30.57 19.93
C ALA A 565 -9.84 -29.06 20.04
N ARG A 566 -9.69 -28.55 21.27
CA ARG A 566 -9.58 -27.11 21.54
C ARG A 566 -8.38 -26.47 20.85
N GLN A 567 -7.33 -27.24 20.55
CA GLN A 567 -6.14 -26.76 19.86
C GLN A 567 -6.36 -26.30 18.42
N VAL A 568 -7.53 -26.51 17.83
CA VAL A 568 -7.85 -25.99 16.48
C VAL A 568 -8.60 -24.66 16.51
N ILE A 569 -8.84 -24.08 17.69
CA ILE A 569 -9.48 -22.77 17.87
C ILE A 569 -8.76 -21.95 18.93
N ASP A 570 -7.50 -22.29 19.20
CA ASP A 570 -6.72 -21.66 20.25
C ASP A 570 -5.91 -20.46 19.75
N GLY A 571 -6.00 -20.16 18.46
CA GLY A 571 -5.26 -19.09 17.80
C GLY A 571 -3.80 -19.45 17.50
N LEU A 572 -3.40 -20.72 17.69
CA LEU A 572 -2.02 -21.19 17.49
C LEU A 572 -1.92 -22.08 16.26
N ILE A 573 -1.28 -21.56 15.22
CA ILE A 573 -0.94 -22.34 14.04
C ILE A 573 0.35 -23.11 14.33
N ASP A 574 0.20 -24.32 14.86
CA ASP A 574 1.30 -25.24 15.17
C ASP A 574 1.06 -26.59 14.48
N GLU A 575 1.97 -26.97 13.58
CA GLU A 575 1.87 -28.20 12.79
C GLU A 575 1.82 -29.47 13.66
N ASP A 576 2.42 -29.42 14.85
CA ASP A 576 2.45 -30.54 15.79
C ASP A 576 1.13 -30.70 16.55
N ARG A 577 0.24 -29.70 16.50
CA ARG A 577 -1.02 -29.66 17.24
C ARG A 577 -2.26 -29.84 16.35
N CYS A 578 -2.08 -30.07 15.06
CA CYS A 578 -3.19 -30.18 14.13
C CYS A 578 -4.01 -31.47 14.33
N VAL A 579 -5.31 -31.38 14.08
CA VAL A 579 -6.25 -32.50 14.14
C VAL A 579 -6.48 -33.08 12.75
N GLY A 580 -6.14 -34.35 12.56
CA GLY A 580 -6.35 -35.06 11.31
C GLY A 580 -7.79 -35.52 11.12
N LEU A 581 -8.37 -35.22 9.96
CA LEU A 581 -9.60 -35.83 9.45
C LEU A 581 -9.29 -36.64 8.18
N SER A 582 -10.00 -37.76 8.02
CA SER A 582 -9.86 -38.68 6.88
C SER A 582 -11.23 -39.14 6.42
N GLY A 583 -11.48 -39.10 5.10
CA GLY A 583 -12.78 -39.49 4.54
C GLY A 583 -13.15 -40.96 4.80
N ASP A 584 -12.16 -41.83 4.92
CA ASP A 584 -12.37 -43.26 5.20
C ASP A 584 -12.73 -43.54 6.66
N GLU A 585 -12.51 -42.57 7.57
CA GLU A 585 -12.59 -42.80 9.01
C GLU A 585 -13.90 -42.31 9.63
N SER A 586 -14.88 -41.84 8.85
CA SER A 586 -16.17 -41.25 9.33
C SER A 586 -16.01 -40.31 10.55
N LYS A 587 -14.84 -39.68 10.70
CA LYS A 587 -14.53 -38.71 11.75
C LYS A 587 -14.99 -37.35 11.29
N PHE A 588 -15.54 -36.58 12.22
CA PHE A 588 -15.90 -35.20 11.96
C PHE A 588 -15.56 -34.31 13.14
N LEU A 589 -15.24 -33.07 12.81
CA LEU A 589 -14.95 -32.03 13.77
C LEU A 589 -16.21 -31.18 13.95
N THR A 590 -16.64 -30.97 15.18
CA THR A 590 -17.82 -30.16 15.49
C THR A 590 -17.41 -28.97 16.33
N LEU A 591 -17.65 -27.76 15.82
CA LEU A 591 -17.59 -26.52 16.58
C LEU A 591 -19.00 -26.15 17.03
N SER A 592 -19.19 -25.87 18.31
CA SER A 592 -20.47 -25.41 18.87
C SER A 592 -20.27 -24.15 19.70
N PHE A 593 -21.17 -23.19 19.54
CA PHE A 593 -21.18 -21.95 20.30
C PHE A 593 -22.12 -22.08 21.50
N SER A 594 -21.98 -21.21 22.51
CA SER A 594 -22.93 -21.15 23.64
C SER A 594 -24.19 -20.34 23.32
N ALA A 595 -24.16 -19.53 22.27
CA ALA A 595 -25.27 -18.75 21.75
C ALA A 595 -25.11 -18.58 20.22
N PRO A 596 -26.18 -18.27 19.48
CA PRO A 596 -26.10 -18.16 18.03
C PRO A 596 -25.17 -17.01 17.61
N VAL A 597 -24.34 -17.25 16.61
CA VAL A 597 -23.39 -16.29 16.03
C VAL A 597 -23.70 -16.06 14.55
N GLN A 598 -23.31 -14.91 14.02
CA GLN A 598 -23.34 -14.63 12.58
C GLN A 598 -21.92 -14.63 12.05
N LEU A 599 -21.68 -15.37 10.98
CA LEU A 599 -20.37 -15.58 10.41
C LEU A 599 -20.21 -14.73 9.15
N PHE A 600 -19.06 -14.04 9.02
CA PHE A 600 -18.71 -13.25 7.84
C PHE A 600 -17.62 -13.93 7.03
N GLN A 601 -16.67 -14.55 7.73
CA GLN A 601 -15.55 -15.23 7.12
C GLN A 601 -15.12 -16.40 8.00
N LEU A 602 -14.73 -17.49 7.35
CA LEU A 602 -14.12 -18.65 7.98
C LEU A 602 -12.76 -18.88 7.33
N ASN A 603 -11.69 -18.87 8.12
CA ASN A 603 -10.36 -19.26 7.66
C ASN A 603 -10.03 -20.63 8.21
N LEU A 604 -9.70 -21.56 7.32
CA LEU A 604 -9.24 -22.89 7.67
C LEU A 604 -7.72 -22.94 7.47
N TYR A 605 -6.98 -23.12 8.56
CA TYR A 605 -5.53 -23.31 8.50
C TYR A 605 -5.20 -24.79 8.50
N LEU A 606 -4.53 -25.24 7.45
CA LEU A 606 -4.22 -26.64 7.19
C LEU A 606 -2.70 -26.84 7.23
N ALA A 607 -2.23 -27.95 7.82
CA ALA A 607 -0.81 -28.30 7.76
C ALA A 607 -0.42 -28.69 6.34
N SER A 608 0.74 -28.19 5.90
CA SER A 608 1.33 -28.63 4.64
C SER A 608 1.79 -30.08 4.80
N TYR A 609 1.25 -31.00 4.00
CA TYR A 609 1.77 -32.37 3.92
C TYR A 609 3.07 -32.36 3.08
N SER A 610 4.12 -31.71 3.58
CA SER A 610 5.41 -31.58 2.89
C SER A 610 6.33 -32.80 3.08
N HIS A 611 6.00 -33.73 3.98
CA HIS A 611 6.83 -34.91 4.24
C HIS A 611 6.09 -36.23 3.97
N GLY A 612 6.23 -36.76 2.75
CA GLY A 612 6.32 -38.21 2.54
C GLY A 612 5.07 -38.99 2.08
N LEU A 613 4.00 -38.34 1.62
CA LEU A 613 2.84 -39.06 1.06
C LEU A 613 2.67 -38.83 -0.46
N THR A 614 2.61 -39.95 -1.17
CA THR A 614 2.44 -40.09 -2.62
C THR A 614 1.09 -39.54 -3.09
N THR A 615 1.12 -38.54 -3.98
CA THR A 615 0.15 -38.20 -5.04
C THR A 615 -1.36 -38.01 -4.76
N ASP A 616 -1.92 -38.36 -3.59
CA ASP A 616 -3.39 -38.43 -3.41
C ASP A 616 -4.02 -37.23 -2.66
N THR A 617 -3.22 -36.25 -2.25
CA THR A 617 -3.73 -35.01 -1.62
C THR A 617 -4.47 -34.09 -2.58
N ARG A 618 -4.28 -34.25 -3.91
CA ARG A 618 -4.92 -33.42 -4.95
C ARG A 618 -6.44 -33.61 -5.08
N SER A 619 -7.08 -34.41 -4.23
CA SER A 619 -8.52 -34.67 -4.30
C SER A 619 -9.23 -34.68 -2.95
N ALA A 620 -8.68 -34.00 -1.94
CA ALA A 620 -9.35 -33.85 -0.66
C ALA A 620 -10.61 -32.98 -0.80
N VAL A 621 -11.75 -33.47 -0.32
CA VAL A 621 -13.05 -32.80 -0.38
C VAL A 621 -13.62 -32.71 1.04
N LEU A 622 -13.94 -31.48 1.45
CA LEU A 622 -14.50 -31.14 2.75
C LEU A 622 -15.96 -30.72 2.60
N GLU A 623 -16.83 -31.26 3.43
CA GLU A 623 -18.19 -30.80 3.63
C GLU A 623 -18.29 -30.03 4.95
N ILE A 624 -18.93 -28.87 4.91
CA ILE A 624 -19.17 -28.00 6.07
C ILE A 624 -20.67 -27.86 6.23
N ASN A 625 -21.20 -28.40 7.32
CA ASN A 625 -22.61 -28.35 7.66
C ASN A 625 -22.84 -27.33 8.78
N SER A 626 -23.77 -26.41 8.56
CA SER A 626 -24.12 -25.33 9.49
C SER A 626 -25.51 -25.55 10.07
N GLU A 627 -25.65 -25.48 11.38
CA GLU A 627 -26.90 -25.70 12.12
C GLU A 627 -27.28 -24.47 12.96
N ASN A 628 -28.57 -24.15 13.01
CA ASN A 628 -29.11 -23.11 13.89
C ASN A 628 -29.33 -23.60 15.33
N GLU A 629 -29.88 -22.74 16.20
CA GLU A 629 -30.19 -23.08 17.61
C GLU A 629 -31.19 -24.24 17.75
N ALA A 630 -32.09 -24.42 16.78
CA ALA A 630 -33.06 -25.52 16.75
C ALA A 630 -32.46 -26.84 16.23
N GLY A 631 -31.17 -26.85 15.83
CA GLY A 631 -30.51 -27.99 15.20
C GLY A 631 -30.90 -28.20 13.75
N GLU A 632 -31.59 -27.24 13.13
CA GLU A 632 -31.93 -27.30 11.71
C GLU A 632 -30.71 -26.92 10.88
N MET A 633 -30.43 -27.69 9.84
CA MET A 633 -29.37 -27.38 8.88
C MET A 633 -29.76 -26.14 8.08
N ILE A 634 -28.96 -25.08 8.20
CA ILE A 634 -29.17 -23.80 7.52
C ILE A 634 -28.30 -23.62 6.28
N ASP A 635 -27.20 -24.36 6.19
CA ASP A 635 -26.32 -24.39 5.03
C ASP A 635 -25.48 -25.68 5.01
N SER A 636 -25.10 -26.11 3.82
CA SER A 636 -24.18 -27.22 3.59
C SER A 636 -23.30 -26.88 2.39
N LYS A 637 -21.98 -26.86 2.60
CA LYS A 637 -21.01 -26.46 1.59
C LYS A 637 -19.99 -27.56 1.36
N ILE A 638 -19.87 -28.02 0.11
CA ILE A 638 -18.87 -29.00 -0.31
C ILE A 638 -17.77 -28.27 -1.07
N LEU A 639 -16.52 -28.43 -0.62
CA LEU A 639 -15.37 -27.67 -1.09
C LEU A 639 -14.18 -28.60 -1.35
N PRO A 640 -13.53 -28.50 -2.53
CA PRO A 640 -12.21 -29.08 -2.70
C PRO A 640 -11.19 -28.27 -1.87
N LEU A 641 -10.31 -28.96 -1.15
CA LEU A 641 -9.26 -28.29 -0.40
C LEU A 641 -8.10 -27.88 -1.33
N PRO A 642 -7.67 -26.61 -1.34
CA PRO A 642 -6.53 -26.16 -2.14
C PRO A 642 -5.22 -26.74 -1.60
N ASN A 643 -4.15 -26.64 -2.39
CA ASN A 643 -2.79 -26.96 -1.92
C ASN A 643 -2.24 -25.89 -0.95
N ASP A 644 -2.93 -24.76 -0.82
CA ASP A 644 -2.55 -23.68 0.07
C ASP A 644 -2.90 -24.02 1.52
N ASN A 645 -2.08 -23.54 2.46
CA ASN A 645 -2.25 -23.78 3.88
C ASN A 645 -3.42 -23.00 4.51
N VAL A 646 -4.09 -22.12 3.74
CA VAL A 646 -5.22 -21.30 4.23
C VAL A 646 -6.34 -21.30 3.19
N LEU A 647 -7.55 -21.68 3.61
CA LEU A 647 -8.76 -21.58 2.80
C LEU A 647 -9.73 -20.56 3.41
N PRO A 648 -9.82 -19.32 2.87
CA PRO A 648 -10.81 -18.35 3.29
C PRO A 648 -12.17 -18.63 2.62
N LEU A 649 -13.24 -18.62 3.41
CA LEU A 649 -14.61 -18.76 2.95
C LEU A 649 -15.41 -17.53 3.39
N THR A 650 -15.93 -16.78 2.43
CA THR A 650 -16.68 -15.51 2.67
C THR A 650 -18.18 -15.62 2.37
N ASP A 651 -18.57 -16.69 1.65
CA ASP A 651 -19.97 -16.96 1.32
C ASP A 651 -20.53 -18.01 2.28
N LEU A 652 -20.96 -17.54 3.45
CA LEU A 652 -21.45 -18.33 4.59
C LEU A 652 -22.84 -17.85 5.03
N PRO A 653 -23.65 -18.73 5.65
CA PRO A 653 -25.00 -18.39 6.07
C PRO A 653 -24.98 -17.28 7.13
N ARG A 654 -25.82 -16.28 6.91
CA ARG A 654 -25.92 -15.07 7.75
C ARG A 654 -26.96 -15.19 8.86
N MET A 655 -27.57 -16.36 9.00
CA MET A 655 -28.51 -16.68 10.07
C MET A 655 -27.74 -17.03 11.36
N GLY A 656 -28.45 -17.09 12.49
CA GLY A 656 -27.86 -17.48 13.77
C GLY A 656 -27.36 -18.92 13.72
N LEU A 657 -26.05 -19.08 13.55
CA LEU A 657 -25.32 -20.34 13.58
C LEU A 657 -25.04 -20.72 15.03
N GLN A 658 -25.47 -21.91 15.45
CA GLN A 658 -25.14 -22.45 16.77
C GLN A 658 -24.03 -23.50 16.68
N LYS A 659 -23.98 -24.26 15.58
CA LYS A 659 -23.09 -25.41 15.43
C LYS A 659 -22.63 -25.55 13.99
N MET A 660 -21.36 -25.91 13.80
CA MET A 660 -20.78 -26.21 12.49
C MET A 660 -20.02 -27.53 12.55
N THR A 661 -20.22 -28.37 11.54
CA THR A 661 -19.63 -29.71 11.44
C THR A 661 -18.80 -29.83 10.18
N PHE A 662 -17.56 -30.29 10.32
CA PHE A 662 -16.59 -30.47 9.24
C PHE A 662 -16.39 -31.96 8.98
N VAL A 663 -16.73 -32.41 7.78
CA VAL A 663 -16.69 -33.82 7.38
C VAL A 663 -15.82 -33.96 6.15
N MET A 664 -14.76 -34.77 6.22
CA MET A 664 -14.02 -35.12 5.00
C MET A 664 -14.85 -36.12 4.20
N ILE A 665 -15.24 -35.78 2.98
CA ILE A 665 -15.90 -36.70 2.04
C ILE A 665 -14.84 -37.59 1.38
N LYS A 666 -13.69 -36.99 1.03
CA LYS A 666 -12.60 -37.67 0.33
C LYS A 666 -11.25 -37.15 0.80
N GLY A 667 -10.23 -38.01 0.84
CA GLY A 667 -8.86 -37.63 1.16
C GLY A 667 -8.63 -37.39 2.66
N LYS A 668 -7.50 -36.75 2.97
CA LYS A 668 -7.06 -36.46 4.35
C LYS A 668 -6.65 -35.00 4.49
N ALA A 669 -6.97 -34.39 5.62
CA ALA A 669 -6.59 -33.03 5.96
C ALA A 669 -6.22 -32.95 7.44
N LYS A 670 -5.28 -32.06 7.79
CA LYS A 670 -4.93 -31.75 9.19
C LYS A 670 -5.32 -30.30 9.46
N PHE A 671 -6.30 -30.10 10.32
CA PHE A 671 -6.77 -28.79 10.75
C PHE A 671 -5.91 -28.29 11.89
N CYS A 672 -5.18 -27.21 11.67
CA CYS A 672 -4.30 -26.62 12.66
C CYS A 672 -4.98 -25.50 13.42
N GLU A 673 -5.76 -24.67 12.72
CA GLU A 673 -6.51 -23.57 13.33
C GLU A 673 -7.78 -23.27 12.51
N LEU A 674 -8.82 -22.82 13.18
CA LEU A 674 -10.09 -22.38 12.64
C LEU A 674 -10.37 -20.97 13.16
N GLU A 675 -10.25 -19.96 12.29
CA GLU A 675 -10.68 -18.61 12.65
C GLU A 675 -12.08 -18.34 12.10
N PHE A 676 -13.02 -18.07 13.00
CA PHE A 676 -14.39 -17.72 12.65
C PHE A 676 -14.60 -16.22 12.85
N ILE A 677 -14.48 -15.44 11.80
CA ILE A 677 -14.65 -14.00 11.88
C ILE A 677 -16.14 -13.66 11.75
N GLY A 678 -16.73 -13.17 12.84
CA GLY A 678 -18.16 -12.95 12.94
C GLY A 678 -18.58 -12.06 14.11
N GLU A 679 -19.86 -12.10 14.44
CA GLU A 679 -20.47 -11.36 15.56
C GLU A 679 -21.57 -12.16 16.26
N CYS A 680 -22.10 -11.64 17.37
CA CYS A 680 -23.27 -12.28 17.99
C CYS A 680 -24.48 -12.15 17.07
N ALA A 681 -25.25 -13.23 16.89
CA ALA A 681 -26.52 -13.11 16.20
C ALA A 681 -27.52 -12.37 17.11
N PRO A 682 -28.35 -11.45 16.57
CA PRO A 682 -29.44 -10.86 17.33
C PRO A 682 -30.36 -11.95 17.93
N PRO A 683 -30.84 -11.80 19.18
CA PRO A 683 -30.73 -10.61 20.03
C PRO A 683 -29.45 -10.56 20.89
N TYR A 684 -28.49 -11.45 20.69
CA TYR A 684 -27.37 -11.63 21.61
C TYR A 684 -26.29 -10.56 21.42
N TYR A 685 -25.61 -10.18 22.50
CA TYR A 685 -24.48 -9.26 22.49
C TYR A 685 -23.47 -9.57 23.60
N GLY A 686 -22.38 -8.80 23.60
CA GLY A 686 -21.29 -8.89 24.56
C GLY A 686 -20.21 -9.85 24.09
N ARG A 687 -19.12 -9.93 24.87
CA ARG A 687 -17.92 -10.71 24.50
C ARG A 687 -18.22 -12.20 24.30
N GLN A 688 -19.12 -12.78 25.08
CA GLN A 688 -19.50 -14.20 25.01
C GLN A 688 -20.90 -14.44 24.42
N CYS A 689 -21.54 -13.41 23.85
CA CYS A 689 -22.91 -13.49 23.34
C CYS A 689 -23.95 -14.00 24.36
N ARG A 690 -23.73 -13.75 25.66
CA ARG A 690 -24.61 -14.23 26.74
C ARG A 690 -25.71 -13.23 27.11
N HIS A 691 -25.56 -11.97 26.73
CA HIS A 691 -26.53 -10.92 27.03
C HIS A 691 -27.48 -10.72 25.86
N LYS A 692 -28.70 -10.26 26.11
CA LYS A 692 -29.70 -9.97 25.07
C LYS A 692 -29.95 -8.47 25.01
N CYS A 693 -29.94 -7.91 23.81
CA CYS A 693 -30.29 -6.51 23.57
C CYS A 693 -31.68 -6.22 24.12
N ASP A 694 -31.92 -4.97 24.50
CA ASP A 694 -33.24 -4.54 24.93
C ASP A 694 -34.28 -4.81 23.81
N ASP A 695 -35.47 -5.25 24.19
CA ASP A 695 -36.55 -5.54 23.22
C ASP A 695 -37.01 -4.27 22.48
N ALA A 696 -36.75 -3.07 23.03
CA ALA A 696 -36.98 -1.81 22.35
C ALA A 696 -35.99 -1.52 21.22
N CYS A 697 -34.85 -2.23 21.15
CA CYS A 697 -33.92 -2.10 20.02
C CYS A 697 -34.55 -2.61 18.72
N VAL A 698 -34.47 -1.83 17.64
CA VAL A 698 -34.94 -2.27 16.32
C VAL A 698 -34.12 -3.49 15.87
N TYR A 699 -34.82 -4.51 15.37
CA TYR A 699 -34.26 -5.83 15.02
C TYR A 699 -33.52 -6.55 16.16
N LYS A 700 -33.70 -6.09 17.41
CA LYS A 700 -32.96 -6.59 18.59
C LYS A 700 -31.45 -6.51 18.42
N THR A 701 -30.97 -5.45 17.77
CA THR A 701 -29.54 -5.23 17.50
C THR A 701 -28.96 -4.16 18.42
N CYS A 702 -27.80 -4.43 19.00
CA CYS A 702 -27.12 -3.52 19.91
C CYS A 702 -25.60 -3.69 19.85
N TYR A 703 -24.87 -2.66 20.28
CA TYR A 703 -23.42 -2.67 20.43
C TYR A 703 -22.98 -3.69 21.48
N ALA A 704 -21.69 -4.02 21.53
CA ALA A 704 -21.18 -4.98 22.50
C ALA A 704 -21.33 -4.55 23.97
N ASP A 705 -21.62 -3.28 24.24
CA ASP A 705 -21.97 -2.76 25.56
C ASP A 705 -23.49 -2.76 25.84
N GLY A 706 -24.32 -3.25 24.92
CA GLY A 706 -25.77 -3.34 25.03
C GLY A 706 -26.53 -2.12 24.53
N ALA A 707 -25.86 -1.05 24.09
CA ALA A 707 -26.53 0.11 23.53
C ALA A 707 -27.21 -0.22 22.19
N CYS A 708 -28.50 0.08 22.02
CA CYS A 708 -29.22 -0.23 20.79
C CYS A 708 -28.57 0.44 19.57
N TRP A 709 -28.44 -0.33 18.48
CA TRP A 709 -27.97 0.22 17.20
C TRP A 709 -28.98 1.20 16.62
N GLN A 710 -30.26 0.85 16.71
CA GLN A 710 -31.35 1.66 16.21
C GLN A 710 -32.51 1.65 17.20
N CYS A 711 -33.04 2.86 17.47
CA CYS A 711 -34.28 3.05 18.19
C CYS A 711 -35.45 3.27 17.23
N PRO A 712 -36.66 2.77 17.57
CA PRO A 712 -37.90 3.14 16.90
C PRO A 712 -38.06 4.66 16.80
N GLU A 713 -38.74 5.14 15.76
CA GLU A 713 -39.00 6.58 15.61
C GLU A 713 -39.67 7.15 16.88
N GLY A 714 -39.18 8.30 17.36
CA GLY A 714 -39.68 8.96 18.57
C GLY A 714 -39.09 8.44 19.90
N SER A 715 -38.24 7.42 19.86
CA SER A 715 -37.49 6.90 21.02
C SER A 715 -35.98 7.12 20.87
N THR A 716 -35.30 7.32 21.99
CA THR A 716 -33.87 7.64 22.04
C THR A 716 -33.24 7.09 23.32
N GLY A 717 -31.94 7.29 23.50
CA GLY A 717 -31.20 6.77 24.65
C GLY A 717 -30.53 5.44 24.36
N ARG A 718 -29.80 4.93 25.36
CA ARG A 718 -28.95 3.74 25.21
C ARG A 718 -29.75 2.48 24.91
N ASP A 719 -30.90 2.32 25.52
CA ASP A 719 -31.81 1.17 25.45
C ASP A 719 -33.11 1.51 24.70
N CYS A 720 -33.17 2.67 24.05
CA CYS A 720 -34.38 3.20 23.41
C CYS A 720 -35.59 3.35 24.35
N SER A 721 -35.38 3.36 25.67
CA SER A 721 -36.45 3.53 26.64
C SER A 721 -36.98 4.97 26.68
N MET A 722 -36.17 5.98 26.31
CA MET A 722 -36.57 7.39 26.43
C MET A 722 -37.47 7.83 25.27
N THR A 723 -38.77 7.91 25.54
CA THR A 723 -39.74 8.56 24.65
C THR A 723 -39.63 10.08 24.71
N ALA A 724 -40.11 10.77 23.67
CA ALA A 724 -40.17 12.24 23.63
C ALA A 724 -40.88 12.85 24.86
N GLN A 725 -41.92 12.19 25.40
CA GLN A 725 -42.61 12.62 26.62
C GLN A 725 -41.72 12.54 27.87
N MET A 726 -40.91 11.48 28.01
CA MET A 726 -40.00 11.35 29.15
C MET A 726 -38.84 12.35 29.09
N ARG A 727 -38.38 12.74 27.88
CA ARG A 727 -37.41 13.84 27.74
C ARG A 727 -37.93 15.15 28.29
N VAL A 728 -39.17 15.52 27.93
CA VAL A 728 -39.79 16.76 28.41
C VAL A 728 -39.93 16.74 29.93
N SER A 729 -40.34 15.59 30.50
CA SER A 729 -40.46 15.43 31.95
C SER A 729 -39.11 15.52 32.67
N LYS A 730 -38.04 14.91 32.14
CA LYS A 730 -36.70 14.96 32.75
C LYS A 730 -36.07 16.36 32.66
N LEU A 731 -36.20 17.03 31.51
CA LEU A 731 -35.79 18.44 31.35
C LEU A 731 -36.55 19.35 32.33
N LEU A 732 -37.85 19.14 32.51
CA LEU A 732 -38.65 19.85 33.51
C LEU A 732 -38.13 19.59 34.94
N GLN A 733 -37.79 18.34 35.28
CA GLN A 733 -37.24 18.02 36.60
C GLN A 733 -35.85 18.63 36.84
N GLU A 734 -34.96 18.64 35.84
CA GLU A 734 -33.63 19.27 35.94
C GLU A 734 -33.73 20.79 36.08
N VAL A 735 -34.64 21.43 35.32
CA VAL A 735 -34.93 22.87 35.46
C VAL A 735 -35.50 23.19 36.85
N VAL A 736 -36.44 22.39 37.35
CA VAL A 736 -37.01 22.57 38.70
C VAL A 736 -35.95 22.38 39.79
N ALA A 737 -35.08 21.38 39.67
CA ALA A 737 -33.99 21.14 40.62
C ALA A 737 -32.93 22.25 40.61
N HIS A 738 -32.69 22.89 39.46
CA HIS A 738 -31.79 24.03 39.35
C HIS A 738 -32.40 25.29 40.00
N ILE A 739 -33.71 25.52 39.82
CA ILE A 739 -34.45 26.62 40.46
C ILE A 739 -34.46 26.48 42.00
N ASP A 740 -34.49 25.25 42.52
CA ASP A 740 -34.54 25.01 43.98
C ASP A 740 -33.20 25.29 44.69
N LYS A 741 -32.06 25.17 43.98
CA LYS A 741 -30.74 25.46 44.56
C LYS A 741 -30.41 26.95 44.69
N ASP A 742 -31.05 27.81 43.90
CA ASP A 742 -30.77 29.27 43.89
C ASP A 742 -31.76 30.09 44.74
N ASN A 743 -32.78 29.46 45.33
CA ASN A 743 -33.79 30.16 46.13
C ASN A 743 -33.36 30.40 47.59
N LYS A 744 -32.50 31.40 47.80
CA LYS A 744 -32.40 32.12 49.10
C LYS A 744 -32.90 33.58 49.06
N GLY A 745 -33.48 34.03 47.96
CA GLY A 745 -34.04 35.39 47.84
C GLY A 745 -35.42 35.39 47.18
N GLY A 746 -36.48 35.63 47.95
CA GLY A 746 -37.89 35.59 47.52
C GLY A 746 -38.28 36.56 46.38
N SER A 747 -37.36 37.39 45.88
CA SER A 747 -37.58 38.25 44.71
C SER A 747 -37.37 37.54 43.36
N ILE A 748 -36.60 36.45 43.32
CA ILE A 748 -36.28 35.74 42.05
C ILE A 748 -37.44 34.83 41.63
N MET A 749 -38.19 34.27 42.59
CA MET A 749 -39.30 33.35 42.33
C MET A 749 -40.41 33.99 41.49
N MET A 750 -40.71 35.28 41.70
CA MET A 750 -41.73 35.99 40.90
C MET A 750 -41.30 36.17 39.44
N THR A 751 -40.03 36.48 39.20
CA THR A 751 -39.51 36.64 37.83
C THR A 751 -39.48 35.30 37.09
N VAL A 752 -39.12 34.21 37.79
CA VAL A 752 -39.15 32.85 37.22
C VAL A 752 -40.58 32.43 36.88
N ILE A 753 -41.57 32.71 37.75
CA ILE A 753 -42.98 32.42 37.47
C ILE A 753 -43.46 33.21 36.25
N ILE A 754 -43.12 34.51 36.14
CA ILE A 754 -43.49 35.32 34.98
C ILE A 754 -42.85 34.77 33.70
N VAL A 755 -41.56 34.41 33.72
CA VAL A 755 -40.86 33.83 32.57
C VAL A 755 -41.47 32.48 32.18
N CYS A 756 -41.78 31.60 33.15
CA CYS A 756 -42.47 30.34 32.89
C CYS A 756 -43.85 30.55 32.27
N LEU A 757 -44.63 31.54 32.75
CA LEU A 757 -45.94 31.86 32.17
C LEU A 757 -45.82 32.40 30.73
N VAL A 758 -44.79 33.20 30.43
CA VAL A 758 -44.52 33.70 29.07
C VAL A 758 -44.09 32.55 28.13
N ILE A 759 -43.26 31.63 28.61
CA ILE A 759 -42.85 30.44 27.84
C ILE A 759 -44.06 29.54 27.58
N LEU A 760 -44.89 29.28 28.59
CA LEU A 760 -46.10 28.47 28.43
C LEU A 760 -47.10 29.12 27.45
N ALA A 761 -47.27 30.45 27.51
CA ALA A 761 -48.11 31.18 26.57
C ALA A 761 -47.57 31.12 25.13
N THR A 762 -46.26 31.25 24.93
CA THR A 762 -45.64 31.17 23.59
C THR A 762 -45.71 29.77 22.99
N VAL A 763 -45.48 28.72 23.80
CA VAL A 763 -45.65 27.33 23.38
C VAL A 763 -47.12 27.04 23.02
N ALA A 764 -48.07 27.52 23.83
CA ALA A 764 -49.50 27.37 23.54
C ALA A 764 -49.90 28.05 22.21
N VAL A 765 -49.38 29.25 21.93
CA VAL A 765 -49.58 29.94 20.65
C VAL A 765 -48.98 29.16 19.47
N PHE A 766 -47.81 28.57 19.66
CA PHE A 766 -47.15 27.78 18.62
C PHE A 766 -47.93 26.49 18.31
N ILE A 767 -48.38 25.78 19.33
CA ILE A 767 -49.24 24.59 19.20
C ILE A 767 -50.56 24.97 18.53
N TYR A 768 -51.21 26.06 18.94
CA TYR A 768 -52.44 26.55 18.32
C TYR A 768 -52.25 26.88 16.83
N ARG A 769 -51.14 27.53 16.46
CA ARG A 769 -50.79 27.82 15.06
C ARG A 769 -50.45 26.57 14.25
N TYR A 770 -49.84 25.57 14.89
CA TYR A 770 -49.52 24.29 14.25
C TYR A 770 -50.79 23.47 13.97
N ILE A 771 -51.70 23.38 14.95
CA ILE A 771 -52.98 22.67 14.81
C ILE A 771 -53.90 23.36 13.77
N ASN A 772 -53.89 24.69 13.70
CA ASN A 772 -54.74 25.42 12.75
C ASN A 772 -54.15 25.61 11.34
N ARG A 773 -52.94 25.11 11.07
CA ARG A 773 -52.44 24.97 9.70
C ARG A 773 -52.96 23.67 9.08
N SER A 774 -54.22 23.69 8.66
CA SER A 774 -54.75 22.66 7.76
C SER A 774 -53.96 22.68 6.44
N PRO A 775 -53.44 21.54 5.96
CA PRO A 775 -52.90 21.46 4.61
C PRO A 775 -54.07 21.57 3.60
N SER A 776 -53.99 22.54 2.70
CA SER A 776 -54.92 22.60 1.57
C SER A 776 -54.70 21.40 0.65
N PRO A 777 -55.76 20.74 0.16
CA PRO A 777 -55.62 19.61 -0.74
C PRO A 777 -55.20 20.12 -2.13
N LYS A 778 -53.98 19.77 -2.57
CA LYS A 778 -53.59 19.95 -3.97
C LYS A 778 -54.41 19.01 -4.84
N ARG A 779 -55.34 19.59 -5.61
CA ARG A 779 -56.08 18.96 -6.71
C ARG A 779 -55.11 18.58 -7.83
N SER A 780 -54.97 17.28 -8.11
CA SER A 780 -54.39 16.76 -9.34
C SER A 780 -55.46 16.73 -10.43
N SER A 781 -55.33 17.57 -11.45
CA SER A 781 -56.15 17.50 -12.66
C SER A 781 -55.56 16.47 -13.62
N LEU A 782 -56.27 15.35 -13.78
CA LEU A 782 -56.25 14.54 -14.99
C LEU A 782 -56.79 15.38 -16.15
N SER A 783 -56.06 15.46 -17.27
CA SER A 783 -56.68 15.63 -18.59
C SER A 783 -56.13 14.57 -19.53
N ARG A 784 -57.07 13.91 -20.21
CA ARG A 784 -56.90 12.85 -21.19
C ARG A 784 -57.47 13.43 -22.47
N THR A 785 -56.67 13.56 -23.52
CA THR A 785 -57.18 13.73 -24.89
C THR A 785 -56.30 12.97 -25.88
N HIS A 786 -56.98 12.19 -26.70
CA HIS A 786 -56.50 11.30 -27.75
C HIS A 786 -56.19 12.04 -29.07
N SER A 787 -55.53 11.30 -29.98
CA SER A 787 -55.37 11.49 -31.44
C SER A 787 -54.28 12.48 -31.88
N SER A 788 -53.47 12.28 -32.92
CA SER A 788 -53.19 11.21 -33.90
C SER A 788 -52.13 11.72 -34.89
N LEU A 789 -51.33 10.83 -35.53
CA LEU A 789 -50.49 11.03 -36.74
C LEU A 789 -49.30 12.01 -36.60
N SER A 790 -48.12 11.88 -37.22
CA SER A 790 -47.50 11.05 -38.28
C SER A 790 -45.97 11.28 -38.23
N ASN A 791 -45.15 10.38 -38.82
CA ASN A 791 -43.82 10.52 -39.48
C ASN A 791 -42.81 11.57 -38.93
N ASP A 792 -41.54 11.29 -38.69
CA ASP A 792 -40.52 10.46 -39.36
C ASP A 792 -39.60 9.75 -38.35
#